data_AF-A0A8S2WI19-F1
#
_entry.id   AF-A0A8S2WI19-F1
#
_cell.length_a   1.000
_cell.length_b   1.000
_cell.length_c   1.000
_cell.angle_alpha   90.00
_cell.angle_beta   90.00
_cell.angle_gamma   90.00
#
_symmetry.space_group_name_H-M   'P 1'
#
loop_
_entity.id
_entity.type
_entity.pdbx_description
1 polymer ?
#
loop_
_entity_poly.entity_id
_entity_poly.type
_entity_poly.pdbx_seq_one_letter_code
_entity_poly.pdbx_strand_id
1 'polypeptide(L)'
;MDSISIAEESVAVLLIHSILQYGPLSTDSDIFSDHWCPGSHQQLLKDHFIDELTSRLNHHLDDCELNWQNELVLVVIAMITMRILTISNRGKQSQVADLALKCRRTGEKWIDLISQSIQTTSTSAFAEIEELRLKIVNIGISCVLSFSIDQDQIHCLMSSNEHVISLLKAATTIHDNIILEKNQANMSTFMRTMMRVSERVLVMVQPTVAKLLQDTFYQSLNEFAAIYWAVIKQNGKLNGEWKKRIEDVYDGWYDCQYGTKRWISIDCIGGTFLVDGMTVGFLPEKITSNELFVRVFGNHIFEVQAAEVFNTYISKHAYHDNGKVYYEFHFNDQTKHLTINERHIQTKETFQLIPHRCFETELPDAFISQHSHWLNTNNRTLEFRSVNFQTASFLDNKLYILPLDTKYVSTTDTINKQVLINQSSEFFQRLFNWYFIRLDDKPYVYMMQENTSQDGTIVHIHLPRLGIAFKYSVSSNTITSREYSDMCIKEEQWFGTFTGLKSGLLLTPLRGKNQGIGNYPYRKLIVPFGKIYSVNNPNTKHQTVTIECSSMTPSLQQYFVFILNDRLRILQSTDSPTGWLYLALLHAMTSHPLPDEYTGMTGMERAFQLLKSAGCWSDQPFDAHSLNILGQIAAISPKVDYYPKHLTSMEQIDWNTSGTPYSMQHFGYYSITKRLIEASHQLSFMYPSFQVDEIPKIFQEKTYNESLLKKLYWNYRHSYNPLTRLPVEIEESIVCKSQPYQSSSEYYSHITNYNAVRLVDDLYKTGEMNLIDCSTQHWLPLSQWLNNELN
;
A
#
# COMPACT_ATOMS: atom_id res chain seq x y z
N MET A 1 -10.44 44.01 -15.99
CA MET A 1 -10.56 42.76 -16.74
C MET A 1 -9.30 41.99 -16.43
N ASP A 2 -9.43 40.86 -15.74
CA ASP A 2 -8.28 40.01 -15.47
C ASP A 2 -7.72 39.52 -16.81
N SER A 3 -6.40 39.66 -16.99
CA SER A 3 -5.73 39.27 -18.22
C SER A 3 -5.81 37.76 -18.40
N ILE A 4 -6.50 37.32 -19.45
CA ILE A 4 -6.65 35.90 -19.80
C ILE A 4 -5.27 35.37 -20.26
N SER A 5 -4.77 34.30 -19.64
CA SER A 5 -3.44 33.76 -19.93
C SER A 5 -3.46 32.77 -21.08
N ILE A 6 -2.54 32.91 -22.05
CA ILE A 6 -2.36 31.95 -23.16
C ILE A 6 -1.91 30.56 -22.64
N ALA A 7 -1.33 30.51 -21.43
CA ALA A 7 -0.90 29.27 -20.80
C ALA A 7 -2.06 28.40 -20.25
N GLU A 8 -3.30 28.89 -20.26
CA GLU A 8 -4.47 28.10 -19.86
C GLU A 8 -5.03 27.27 -21.04
N GLU A 9 -5.36 26.00 -20.78
CA GLU A 9 -5.90 25.10 -21.81
C GLU A 9 -7.18 25.64 -22.47
N SER A 10 -8.08 26.24 -21.68
CA SER A 10 -9.33 26.85 -22.17
C SER A 10 -9.08 27.95 -23.20
N VAL A 11 -8.00 28.72 -23.02
CA VAL A 11 -7.61 29.84 -23.86
C VAL A 11 -6.90 29.33 -25.12
N ALA A 12 -6.03 28.33 -24.97
CA ALA A 12 -5.41 27.65 -26.10
C ALA A 12 -6.47 27.04 -27.04
N VAL A 13 -7.50 26.38 -26.48
CA VAL A 13 -8.65 25.86 -27.23
C VAL A 13 -9.36 26.97 -28.00
N LEU A 14 -9.68 28.09 -27.34
CA LEU A 14 -10.36 29.23 -27.96
C LEU A 14 -9.56 29.79 -29.15
N LEU A 15 -8.26 30.01 -28.95
CA LEU A 15 -7.36 30.55 -29.97
C LEU A 15 -7.26 29.61 -31.17
N ILE A 16 -7.02 28.32 -30.92
CA ILE A 16 -6.89 27.30 -31.97
C ILE A 16 -8.20 27.16 -32.75
N HIS A 17 -9.34 27.11 -32.06
CA HIS A 17 -10.65 27.03 -32.72
C HIS A 17 -10.88 28.25 -33.62
N SER A 18 -10.57 29.45 -33.12
CA SER A 18 -10.73 30.71 -33.88
C SER A 18 -9.83 30.74 -35.13
N ILE A 19 -8.60 30.25 -35.01
CA ILE A 19 -7.61 30.25 -36.10
C ILE A 19 -7.93 29.20 -37.16
N LEU A 20 -8.53 28.08 -36.78
CA LEU A 20 -8.90 26.97 -37.67
C LEU A 20 -10.34 27.03 -38.20
N GLN A 21 -11.18 27.92 -37.70
CA GLN A 21 -12.57 28.05 -38.11
C GLN A 21 -12.69 28.45 -39.59
N TYR A 22 -13.34 27.62 -40.41
CA TYR A 22 -13.71 28.00 -41.77
C TYR A 22 -15.01 28.83 -41.75
N GLY A 23 -14.87 30.14 -41.98
CA GLY A 23 -15.99 31.06 -42.18
C GLY A 23 -16.47 31.12 -43.65
N PRO A 24 -17.53 31.90 -43.93
CA PRO A 24 -17.95 32.16 -45.30
C PRO A 24 -16.82 32.81 -46.10
N LEU A 25 -16.67 32.42 -47.37
CA LEU A 25 -15.70 33.02 -48.28
C LEU A 25 -16.04 34.49 -48.50
N SER A 26 -15.01 35.33 -48.56
CA SER A 26 -15.15 36.75 -48.86
C SER A 26 -15.65 36.95 -50.29
N THR A 27 -16.79 37.61 -50.46
CA THR A 27 -17.37 37.94 -51.78
C THR A 27 -16.90 39.29 -52.33
N ASP A 28 -16.05 40.05 -51.62
CA ASP A 28 -15.54 41.34 -52.12
C ASP A 28 -14.64 41.13 -53.34
N SER A 29 -15.18 41.46 -54.50
CA SER A 29 -14.73 41.08 -55.84
C SER A 29 -13.64 41.95 -56.45
N ASP A 30 -13.14 42.98 -55.75
CA ASP A 30 -12.54 44.10 -56.48
C ASP A 30 -11.01 44.28 -56.31
N ILE A 31 -10.29 43.47 -55.50
CA ILE A 31 -8.84 43.75 -55.28
C ILE A 31 -7.89 42.53 -55.34
N PHE A 32 -8.32 41.27 -55.18
CA PHE A 32 -7.36 40.14 -55.20
C PHE A 32 -7.88 38.93 -56.00
N SER A 33 -7.04 38.47 -56.94
CA SER A 33 -7.31 37.41 -57.91
C SER A 33 -7.34 35.98 -57.36
N ASP A 34 -7.47 35.77 -56.05
CA ASP A 34 -7.44 34.43 -55.44
C ASP A 34 -8.60 34.24 -54.44
N HIS A 35 -9.69 33.63 -54.91
CA HIS A 35 -11.00 33.49 -54.25
C HIS A 35 -11.09 32.44 -53.12
N TRP A 36 -10.03 32.16 -52.36
CA TRP A 36 -10.00 31.01 -51.44
C TRP A 36 -9.88 31.33 -49.94
N CYS A 37 -9.79 32.60 -49.54
CA CYS A 37 -9.60 33.00 -48.13
C CYS A 37 -10.94 33.27 -47.41
N PRO A 38 -11.23 32.59 -46.27
CA PRO A 38 -12.40 32.89 -45.44
C PRO A 38 -12.38 34.33 -44.90
N GLY A 39 -13.56 34.94 -44.70
CA GLY A 39 -13.68 36.32 -44.19
C GLY A 39 -12.93 36.56 -42.87
N SER A 40 -12.89 35.56 -41.99
CA SER A 40 -12.17 35.58 -40.70
C SER A 40 -10.64 35.69 -40.84
N HIS A 41 -10.08 35.36 -42.01
CA HIS A 41 -8.63 35.31 -42.25
C HIS A 41 -8.13 36.42 -43.17
N GLN A 42 -8.99 37.34 -43.63
CA GLN A 42 -8.61 38.45 -44.52
C GLN A 42 -7.47 39.31 -43.97
N GLN A 43 -7.38 39.50 -42.64
CA GLN A 43 -6.29 40.26 -42.03
C GLN A 43 -4.93 39.60 -42.23
N LEU A 44 -4.88 38.28 -42.37
CA LEU A 44 -3.65 37.52 -42.64
C LEU A 44 -3.14 37.66 -44.09
N LEU A 45 -3.88 38.36 -44.97
CA LEU A 45 -3.40 38.74 -46.31
C LEU A 45 -2.72 40.11 -46.32
N LYS A 46 -2.80 40.88 -45.21
CA LYS A 46 -2.20 42.21 -45.11
C LYS A 46 -0.79 42.11 -44.55
N ASP A 47 0.21 42.42 -45.38
CA ASP A 47 1.63 42.33 -45.03
C ASP A 47 1.99 43.06 -43.72
N HIS A 48 1.50 44.29 -43.50
CA HIS A 48 1.75 45.03 -42.26
C HIS A 48 1.21 44.31 -41.01
N PHE A 49 0.07 43.65 -41.12
CA PHE A 49 -0.50 42.89 -40.01
C PHE A 49 0.33 41.64 -39.71
N ILE A 50 0.78 40.93 -40.75
CA ILE A 50 1.68 39.77 -40.61
C ILE A 50 3.00 40.18 -39.95
N ASP A 51 3.58 41.32 -40.34
CA ASP A 51 4.84 41.81 -39.80
C ASP A 51 4.73 42.09 -38.29
N GLU A 52 3.70 42.83 -37.87
CA GLU A 52 3.47 43.13 -36.46
C GLU A 52 3.13 41.85 -35.67
N LEU A 53 2.25 40.99 -36.20
CA LEU A 53 1.88 39.74 -35.53
C LEU A 53 3.07 38.81 -35.35
N THR A 54 3.88 38.63 -36.39
CA THR A 54 5.11 37.81 -36.34
C THR A 54 6.11 38.41 -35.35
N SER A 55 6.28 39.74 -35.33
CA SER A 55 7.14 40.42 -34.36
C SER A 55 6.68 40.19 -32.92
N ARG A 56 5.37 40.28 -32.65
CA ARG A 56 4.78 40.04 -31.32
C ARG A 56 4.91 38.59 -30.87
N LEU A 57 4.63 37.63 -31.76
CA LEU A 57 4.82 36.21 -31.47
C LEU A 57 6.28 35.89 -31.18
N ASN A 58 7.20 36.49 -31.93
CA ASN A 58 8.64 36.32 -31.74
C ASN A 58 9.09 36.87 -30.38
N HIS A 59 8.64 38.07 -30.00
CA HIS A 59 8.94 38.66 -28.69
C HIS A 59 8.37 37.81 -27.55
N HIS A 60 7.14 37.30 -27.69
CA HIS A 60 6.55 36.46 -26.66
C HIS A 60 7.27 35.12 -26.51
N LEU A 61 7.78 34.56 -27.60
CA LEU A 61 8.62 33.36 -27.58
C LEU A 61 9.97 33.62 -26.89
N ASP A 62 10.57 34.81 -27.10
CA ASP A 62 11.80 35.24 -26.39
C ASP A 62 11.56 35.37 -24.88
N ASP A 63 10.45 36.00 -24.48
CA ASP A 63 10.07 36.16 -23.07
C ASP A 63 9.88 34.80 -22.36
N CYS A 64 9.43 33.79 -23.11
CA CYS A 64 9.16 32.45 -22.58
C CYS A 64 10.36 31.49 -22.71
N GLU A 65 11.45 31.83 -23.41
CA GLU A 65 12.51 30.86 -23.78
C GLU A 65 13.11 30.11 -22.56
N LEU A 66 13.19 30.76 -21.40
CA LEU A 66 13.68 30.16 -20.16
C LEU A 66 12.58 29.55 -19.27
N ASN A 67 11.31 29.79 -19.61
CA ASN A 67 10.15 29.36 -18.84
C ASN A 67 9.41 28.21 -19.54
N TRP A 68 9.96 27.01 -19.41
CA TRP A 68 9.38 25.77 -19.95
C TRP A 68 8.05 25.37 -19.29
N GLN A 69 7.60 26.05 -18.23
CA GLN A 69 6.33 25.76 -17.54
C GLN A 69 5.09 26.17 -18.35
N ASN A 70 5.29 26.88 -19.46
CA ASN A 70 4.21 27.36 -20.35
C ASN A 70 4.20 26.58 -21.67
N GLU A 71 4.14 25.24 -21.63
CA GLU A 71 4.19 24.39 -22.83
C GLU A 71 3.09 24.72 -23.86
N LEU A 72 1.90 25.12 -23.38
CA LEU A 72 0.77 25.47 -24.23
C LEU A 72 1.01 26.75 -25.04
N VAL A 73 1.83 27.68 -24.53
CA VAL A 73 2.20 28.90 -25.28
C VAL A 73 2.95 28.51 -26.54
N LEU A 74 3.88 27.55 -26.45
CA LEU A 74 4.64 27.09 -27.61
C LEU A 74 3.74 26.37 -28.63
N VAL A 75 2.80 25.55 -28.16
CA VAL A 75 1.80 24.88 -29.03
C VAL A 75 0.96 25.91 -29.78
N VAL A 76 0.43 26.92 -29.06
CA VAL A 76 -0.38 27.98 -29.65
C VAL A 76 0.42 28.77 -30.68
N ILE A 77 1.61 29.27 -30.30
CA ILE A 77 2.47 30.05 -31.20
C ILE A 77 2.80 29.25 -32.47
N ALA A 78 3.15 27.97 -32.34
CA ALA A 78 3.44 27.11 -33.49
C ALA A 78 2.21 27.02 -34.42
N MET A 79 1.01 26.82 -33.88
CA MET A 79 -0.21 26.77 -34.69
C MET A 79 -0.56 28.10 -35.38
N ILE A 80 -0.42 29.24 -34.68
CA ILE A 80 -0.64 30.56 -35.29
C ILE A 80 0.35 30.74 -36.44
N THR A 81 1.63 30.45 -36.20
CA THR A 81 2.71 30.58 -37.17
C THR A 81 2.45 29.75 -38.42
N MET A 82 2.07 28.48 -38.25
CA MET A 82 1.74 27.60 -39.38
C MET A 82 0.51 28.06 -40.16
N ARG A 83 -0.50 28.61 -39.47
CA ARG A 83 -1.68 29.17 -40.15
C ARG A 83 -1.32 30.41 -40.95
N ILE A 84 -0.50 31.32 -40.41
CA ILE A 84 0.02 32.48 -41.15
C ILE A 84 0.75 31.99 -42.39
N LEU A 85 1.64 31.00 -42.25
CA LEU A 85 2.44 30.48 -43.35
C LEU A 85 1.57 29.91 -44.48
N THR A 86 0.47 29.23 -44.13
CA THR A 86 -0.49 28.65 -45.08
C THR A 86 -1.25 29.71 -45.89
N ILE A 87 -1.59 30.85 -45.28
CA ILE A 87 -2.47 31.88 -45.89
C ILE A 87 -1.69 33.06 -46.49
N SER A 88 -0.51 33.37 -45.95
CA SER A 88 0.26 34.58 -46.29
C SER A 88 0.74 34.62 -47.74
N ASN A 89 0.94 35.84 -48.25
CA ASN A 89 1.54 36.08 -49.56
C ASN A 89 2.99 35.56 -49.63
N ARG A 90 3.41 35.09 -50.81
CA ARG A 90 4.76 34.50 -51.04
C ARG A 90 5.93 35.37 -50.54
N GLY A 91 5.78 36.70 -50.52
CA GLY A 91 6.81 37.63 -50.07
C GLY A 91 7.14 37.56 -48.57
N LYS A 92 6.24 37.05 -47.72
CA LYS A 92 6.40 37.00 -46.26
C LYS A 92 6.67 35.60 -45.70
N GLN A 93 6.65 34.58 -46.55
CA GLN A 93 6.81 33.19 -46.13
C GLN A 93 8.16 32.91 -45.46
N SER A 94 9.26 33.55 -45.90
CA SER A 94 10.59 33.34 -45.29
C SER A 94 10.63 33.77 -43.83
N GLN A 95 10.08 34.94 -43.50
CA GLN A 95 10.10 35.48 -42.14
C GLN A 95 9.25 34.63 -41.19
N VAL A 96 8.10 34.14 -41.67
CA VAL A 96 7.21 33.28 -40.88
C VAL A 96 7.81 31.87 -40.74
N ALA A 97 8.51 31.37 -41.75
CA ALA A 97 9.26 30.11 -41.68
C ALA A 97 10.39 30.18 -40.64
N ASP A 98 11.10 31.31 -40.54
CA ASP A 98 12.12 31.52 -39.51
C ASP A 98 11.54 31.44 -38.09
N LEU A 99 10.32 31.99 -37.88
CA LEU A 99 9.61 31.87 -36.61
C LEU A 99 9.22 30.40 -36.32
N ALA A 100 8.79 29.63 -37.32
CA ALA A 100 8.48 28.21 -37.16
C ALA A 100 9.73 27.39 -36.78
N LEU A 101 10.86 27.67 -37.41
CA LEU A 101 12.16 27.07 -37.06
C LEU A 101 12.61 27.46 -35.64
N LYS A 102 12.34 28.71 -35.22
CA LYS A 102 12.61 29.15 -33.85
C LYS A 102 11.77 28.39 -32.83
N CYS A 103 10.47 28.20 -33.09
CA CYS A 103 9.59 27.39 -32.22
C CYS A 103 10.15 25.98 -32.03
N ARG A 104 10.60 25.34 -33.11
CA ARG A 104 11.22 24.01 -33.08
C ARG A 104 12.48 23.98 -32.20
N ARG A 105 13.39 24.93 -32.39
CA ARG A 105 14.62 25.04 -31.59
C ARG A 105 14.33 25.26 -30.10
N THR A 106 13.35 26.10 -29.78
CA THR A 106 12.92 26.32 -28.39
C THR A 106 12.34 25.04 -27.78
N GLY A 107 11.48 24.33 -28.52
CA GLY A 107 10.90 23.07 -28.06
C GLY A 107 11.96 21.97 -27.82
N GLU A 108 12.93 21.82 -28.72
CA GLU A 108 14.06 20.89 -28.51
C GLU A 108 14.85 21.21 -27.24
N LYS A 109 15.18 22.50 -27.01
CA LYS A 109 15.86 22.93 -25.78
C LYS A 109 15.03 22.59 -24.53
N TRP A 110 13.71 22.81 -24.57
CA TRP A 110 12.84 22.50 -23.44
C TRP A 110 12.74 20.99 -23.18
N ILE A 111 12.68 20.16 -24.22
CA ILE A 111 12.72 18.70 -24.06
C ILE A 111 14.01 18.28 -23.34
N ASP A 112 15.16 18.83 -23.73
CA ASP A 112 16.45 18.53 -23.09
C ASP A 112 16.47 18.99 -21.62
N LEU A 113 15.99 20.20 -21.33
CA LEU A 113 15.93 20.75 -19.97
C LEU A 113 15.00 19.95 -19.05
N ILE A 114 13.80 19.61 -19.53
CA ILE A 114 12.85 18.83 -18.73
C ILE A 114 13.36 17.41 -18.54
N SER A 115 13.97 16.79 -19.55
CA SER A 115 14.59 15.47 -19.42
C SER A 115 15.70 15.46 -18.35
N GLN A 116 16.53 16.50 -18.29
CA GLN A 116 17.52 16.67 -17.22
C GLN A 116 16.85 16.87 -15.85
N SER A 117 15.76 17.65 -15.79
CA SER A 117 15.02 17.86 -14.55
C SER A 117 14.42 16.56 -14.01
N ILE A 118 13.85 15.70 -14.87
CA ILE A 118 13.32 14.38 -14.52
C ILE A 118 14.43 13.49 -13.94
N GLN A 119 15.65 13.59 -14.47
CA GLN A 119 16.81 12.85 -13.97
C GLN A 119 17.29 13.35 -12.60
N THR A 120 17.21 14.65 -12.33
CA THR A 120 17.64 15.24 -11.04
C THR A 120 16.55 15.24 -9.96
N THR A 121 15.30 15.09 -10.34
CA THR A 121 14.15 15.14 -9.41
C THR A 121 14.13 13.89 -8.55
N SER A 122 13.94 14.08 -7.25
CA SER A 122 13.85 12.97 -6.31
C SER A 122 12.75 12.00 -6.73
N THR A 123 13.06 10.70 -6.74
CA THR A 123 12.13 9.63 -7.18
C THR A 123 10.86 9.53 -6.32
N SER A 124 10.84 10.19 -5.15
CA SER A 124 9.67 10.31 -4.28
C SER A 124 8.56 11.23 -4.83
N ALA A 125 8.86 12.08 -5.82
CA ALA A 125 7.90 13.02 -6.40
C ALA A 125 7.24 12.45 -7.69
N PHE A 126 6.59 11.29 -7.58
CA PHE A 126 6.05 10.58 -8.75
C PHE A 126 5.06 11.43 -9.57
N ALA A 127 4.16 12.15 -8.91
CA ALA A 127 3.17 13.00 -9.57
C ALA A 127 3.81 14.17 -10.34
N GLU A 128 4.89 14.74 -9.80
CA GLU A 128 5.63 15.82 -10.47
C GLU A 128 6.34 15.28 -11.74
N ILE A 129 6.96 14.10 -11.66
CA ILE A 129 7.59 13.45 -12.81
C ILE A 129 6.55 13.12 -13.90
N GLU A 130 5.36 12.65 -13.53
CA GLU A 130 4.28 12.39 -14.47
C GLU A 130 3.81 13.68 -15.17
N GLU A 131 3.65 14.78 -14.42
CA GLU A 131 3.33 16.09 -14.98
C GLU A 131 4.40 16.59 -15.96
N LEU A 132 5.69 16.49 -15.59
CA LEU A 132 6.81 16.89 -16.46
C LEU A 132 6.83 16.10 -17.78
N ARG A 133 6.47 14.81 -17.76
CA ARG A 133 6.39 13.99 -18.96
C ARG A 133 5.25 14.40 -19.88
N LEU A 134 4.09 14.74 -19.33
CA LEU A 134 2.98 15.30 -20.12
C LEU A 134 3.39 16.60 -20.80
N LYS A 135 4.16 17.46 -20.11
CA LYS A 135 4.73 18.68 -20.71
C LYS A 135 5.67 18.35 -21.86
N ILE A 136 6.55 17.35 -21.72
CA ILE A 136 7.40 16.88 -22.81
C ILE A 136 6.58 16.46 -24.04
N VAL A 137 5.45 15.77 -23.84
CA VAL A 137 4.57 15.37 -24.97
C VAL A 137 3.98 16.60 -25.65
N ASN A 138 3.44 17.58 -24.91
CA ASN A 138 2.92 18.83 -25.46
C ASN A 138 3.98 19.59 -26.28
N ILE A 139 5.20 19.67 -25.77
CA ILE A 139 6.33 20.32 -26.45
C ILE A 139 6.71 19.54 -27.71
N GLY A 140 6.80 18.22 -27.63
CA GLY A 140 7.03 17.36 -28.79
C GLY A 140 5.98 17.58 -29.88
N ILE A 141 4.70 17.65 -29.51
CA ILE A 141 3.60 17.97 -30.43
C ILE A 141 3.86 19.32 -31.10
N SER A 142 4.21 20.37 -30.34
CA SER A 142 4.51 21.70 -30.93
C SER A 142 5.63 21.65 -31.98
N CYS A 143 6.66 20.84 -31.75
CA CYS A 143 7.74 20.60 -32.71
C CYS A 143 7.23 19.91 -33.98
N VAL A 144 6.36 18.91 -33.86
CA VAL A 144 5.74 18.24 -35.02
C VAL A 144 4.82 19.21 -35.77
N LEU A 145 4.03 20.03 -35.07
CA LEU A 145 3.15 21.01 -35.70
C LEU A 145 3.91 22.02 -36.56
N SER A 146 5.17 22.32 -36.25
CA SER A 146 6.02 23.20 -37.07
C SER A 146 6.26 22.69 -38.51
N PHE A 147 5.79 21.49 -38.85
CA PHE A 147 5.82 20.91 -40.20
C PHE A 147 4.43 20.85 -40.87
N SER A 148 3.39 21.38 -40.23
CA SER A 148 2.00 21.38 -40.71
C SER A 148 1.76 22.36 -41.86
N ILE A 149 2.25 22.05 -43.06
CA ILE A 149 1.99 22.82 -44.28
C ILE A 149 1.73 21.90 -45.49
N ASP A 150 1.10 22.45 -46.53
CA ASP A 150 0.87 21.75 -47.80
C ASP A 150 2.19 21.32 -48.49
N GLN A 151 2.11 20.20 -49.22
CA GLN A 151 3.27 19.51 -49.80
C GLN A 151 4.13 20.38 -50.72
N ASP A 152 3.54 21.37 -51.39
CA ASP A 152 4.27 22.23 -52.34
C ASP A 152 5.20 23.25 -51.65
N GLN A 153 4.92 23.60 -50.40
CA GLN A 153 5.66 24.65 -49.66
C GLN A 153 6.55 24.09 -48.55
N ILE A 154 6.40 22.81 -48.20
CA ILE A 154 7.14 22.19 -47.09
C ILE A 154 8.67 22.24 -47.26
N HIS A 155 9.16 22.38 -48.49
CA HIS A 155 10.58 22.47 -48.80
C HIS A 155 11.32 23.58 -48.06
N CYS A 156 10.67 24.68 -47.63
CA CYS A 156 11.31 25.71 -46.82
C CYS A 156 11.51 25.33 -45.35
N LEU A 157 10.74 24.37 -44.83
CA LEU A 157 10.82 23.86 -43.45
C LEU A 157 11.51 22.50 -43.32
N MET A 158 11.69 21.83 -44.46
CA MET A 158 12.24 20.48 -44.65
C MET A 158 13.28 20.47 -45.79
N SER A 159 14.38 21.21 -45.61
CA SER A 159 15.44 21.33 -46.62
C SER A 159 16.75 20.59 -46.30
N SER A 160 16.90 20.05 -45.09
CA SER A 160 18.19 19.52 -44.59
C SER A 160 18.00 18.24 -43.78
N ASN A 161 19.08 17.48 -43.62
CA ASN A 161 19.11 16.30 -42.74
C ASN A 161 18.78 16.66 -41.28
N GLU A 162 19.20 17.84 -40.81
CA GLU A 162 18.92 18.32 -39.46
C GLU A 162 17.41 18.41 -39.21
N HIS A 163 16.63 18.91 -40.18
CA HIS A 163 15.18 19.01 -40.04
C HIS A 163 14.50 17.64 -39.95
N VAL A 164 14.98 16.65 -40.70
CA VAL A 164 14.48 15.26 -40.61
C VAL A 164 14.80 14.68 -39.23
N ILE A 165 16.02 14.91 -38.72
CA ILE A 165 16.44 14.45 -37.38
C ILE A 165 15.56 15.10 -36.30
N SER A 166 15.28 16.39 -36.40
CA SER A 166 14.38 17.10 -35.48
C SER A 166 12.96 16.51 -35.49
N LEU A 167 12.42 16.16 -36.66
CA LEU A 167 11.11 15.51 -36.78
C LEU A 167 11.11 14.14 -36.08
N LEU A 168 12.15 13.32 -36.33
CA LEU A 168 12.28 12.00 -35.73
C LEU A 168 12.44 12.07 -34.21
N LYS A 169 13.24 13.03 -33.70
CA LYS A 169 13.35 13.29 -32.26
C LYS A 169 12.00 13.62 -31.65
N ALA A 170 11.27 14.56 -32.24
CA ALA A 170 9.94 14.95 -31.73
C ALA A 170 8.95 13.78 -31.74
N ALA A 171 8.86 13.03 -32.84
CA ALA A 171 7.99 11.86 -32.94
C ALA A 171 8.34 10.77 -31.91
N THR A 172 9.64 10.49 -31.73
CA THR A 172 10.11 9.46 -30.78
C THR A 172 9.90 9.90 -29.34
N THR A 173 10.14 11.17 -29.01
CA THR A 173 9.86 11.73 -27.69
C THR A 173 8.38 11.67 -27.32
N ILE A 174 7.48 11.95 -28.26
CA ILE A 174 6.03 11.79 -28.08
C ILE A 174 5.70 10.33 -27.78
N HIS A 175 6.14 9.41 -28.65
CA HIS A 175 5.86 7.98 -28.54
C HIS A 175 6.31 7.40 -27.20
N ASP A 176 7.57 7.65 -26.83
CA ASP A 176 8.20 7.09 -25.64
C ASP A 176 7.50 7.53 -24.34
N ASN A 177 7.06 8.79 -24.25
CA ASN A 177 6.41 9.31 -23.04
C ASN A 177 4.92 8.93 -22.95
N ILE A 178 4.22 8.77 -24.08
CA ILE A 178 2.82 8.32 -24.10
C ILE A 178 2.70 6.85 -23.69
N ILE A 179 3.62 5.97 -24.09
CA ILE A 179 3.60 4.55 -23.70
C ILE A 179 3.64 4.37 -22.17
N LEU A 180 4.30 5.29 -21.48
CA LEU A 180 4.46 5.26 -20.03
C LEU A 180 3.20 5.76 -19.30
N GLU A 181 2.30 6.44 -20.00
CA GLU A 181 1.07 6.98 -19.44
C GLU A 181 0.02 5.86 -19.29
N LYS A 182 -0.04 5.28 -18.10
CA LYS A 182 -1.01 4.23 -17.75
C LYS A 182 -2.45 4.73 -17.66
N ASN A 183 -2.64 6.05 -17.52
CA ASN A 183 -3.93 6.71 -17.27
C ASN A 183 -4.42 7.54 -18.46
N GLN A 184 -4.35 7.01 -19.69
CA GLN A 184 -4.86 7.69 -20.89
C GLN A 184 -6.31 8.17 -20.76
N ALA A 185 -7.12 7.58 -19.87
CA ALA A 185 -8.47 8.03 -19.56
C ALA A 185 -8.52 9.48 -19.02
N ASN A 186 -7.50 9.92 -18.27
CA ASN A 186 -7.44 11.23 -17.61
C ASN A 186 -6.89 12.35 -18.51
N MET A 187 -6.35 12.04 -19.70
CA MET A 187 -5.88 13.08 -20.62
C MET A 187 -6.99 14.08 -20.97
N SER A 188 -6.65 15.36 -21.09
CA SER A 188 -7.64 16.35 -21.51
C SER A 188 -8.11 16.10 -22.96
N THR A 189 -9.31 16.57 -23.29
CA THR A 189 -9.84 16.47 -24.67
C THR A 189 -8.98 17.26 -25.65
N PHE A 190 -8.39 18.37 -25.19
CA PHE A 190 -7.45 19.16 -25.96
C PHE A 190 -6.22 18.34 -26.32
N MET A 191 -5.56 17.70 -25.35
CA MET A 191 -4.37 16.88 -25.57
C MET A 191 -4.62 15.76 -26.59
N ARG A 192 -5.74 15.03 -26.46
CA ARG A 192 -6.13 14.00 -27.44
C ARG A 192 -6.32 14.55 -28.84
N THR A 193 -6.88 15.76 -28.96
CA THR A 193 -7.05 16.43 -30.25
C THR A 193 -5.70 16.80 -30.84
N MET A 194 -4.81 17.35 -30.03
CA MET A 194 -3.47 17.74 -30.45
C MET A 194 -2.61 16.56 -30.91
N MET A 195 -2.68 15.41 -30.22
CA MET A 195 -2.02 14.18 -30.65
C MET A 195 -2.50 13.70 -32.03
N ARG A 196 -3.82 13.70 -32.27
CA ARG A 196 -4.38 13.35 -33.59
C ARG A 196 -3.92 14.29 -34.69
N VAL A 197 -3.79 15.59 -34.39
CA VAL A 197 -3.24 16.56 -35.33
C VAL A 197 -1.77 16.25 -35.62
N SER A 198 -0.96 15.95 -34.60
CA SER A 198 0.45 15.56 -34.83
C SER A 198 0.60 14.28 -35.65
N GLU A 199 -0.21 13.25 -35.40
CA GLU A 199 -0.23 12.02 -36.20
C GLU A 199 -0.56 12.33 -37.67
N ARG A 200 -1.57 13.16 -37.91
CA ARG A 200 -1.94 13.60 -39.26
C ARG A 200 -0.78 14.34 -39.94
N VAL A 201 -0.09 15.23 -39.24
CA VAL A 201 1.06 15.95 -39.78
C VAL A 201 2.17 14.96 -40.17
N LEU A 202 2.50 13.99 -39.31
CA LEU A 202 3.53 12.99 -39.61
C LEU A 202 3.21 12.19 -40.88
N VAL A 203 1.94 11.76 -41.06
CA VAL A 203 1.49 11.06 -42.28
C VAL A 203 1.56 11.97 -43.52
N MET A 204 1.17 13.25 -43.40
CA MET A 204 1.19 14.19 -44.53
C MET A 204 2.61 14.53 -45.00
N VAL A 205 3.56 14.59 -44.06
CA VAL A 205 4.96 14.97 -44.30
C VAL A 205 5.80 13.77 -44.77
N GLN A 206 5.35 12.54 -44.51
CA GLN A 206 6.07 11.32 -44.84
C GLN A 206 6.55 11.21 -46.30
N PRO A 207 5.76 11.56 -47.35
CA PRO A 207 6.24 11.50 -48.73
C PRO A 207 7.48 12.37 -48.97
N THR A 208 7.53 13.56 -48.37
CA THR A 208 8.68 14.46 -48.45
C THR A 208 9.87 13.91 -47.67
N VAL A 209 9.65 13.33 -46.49
CA VAL A 209 10.70 12.64 -45.71
C VAL A 209 11.28 11.50 -46.53
N ALA A 210 10.45 10.63 -47.10
CA ALA A 210 10.88 9.48 -47.88
C ALA A 210 11.74 9.90 -49.09
N LYS A 211 11.37 10.97 -49.79
CA LYS A 211 12.15 11.52 -50.90
C LYS A 211 13.50 12.06 -50.43
N LEU A 212 13.52 12.89 -49.37
CA LEU A 212 14.77 13.44 -48.82
C LEU A 212 15.70 12.34 -48.32
N LEU A 213 15.16 11.30 -47.68
CA LEU A 213 15.93 10.15 -47.22
C LEU A 213 16.61 9.41 -48.38
N GLN A 214 15.91 9.24 -49.51
CA GLN A 214 16.50 8.65 -50.71
C GLN A 214 17.57 9.56 -51.31
N ASP A 215 17.28 10.85 -51.46
CA ASP A 215 18.18 11.84 -52.06
C ASP A 215 19.49 12.02 -51.25
N THR A 216 19.43 11.85 -49.93
CA THR A 216 20.59 11.98 -49.02
C THR A 216 21.22 10.66 -48.59
N PHE A 217 20.89 9.55 -49.28
CA PHE A 217 21.39 8.20 -48.97
C PHE A 217 21.20 7.82 -47.48
N TYR A 218 20.06 8.21 -46.91
CA TYR A 218 19.64 7.90 -45.54
C TYR A 218 20.59 8.40 -44.44
N GLN A 219 21.39 9.45 -44.72
CA GLN A 219 22.36 9.98 -43.76
C GLN A 219 21.70 10.46 -42.46
N SER A 220 20.50 11.07 -42.53
CA SER A 220 19.76 11.51 -41.34
C SER A 220 19.34 10.36 -40.43
N LEU A 221 19.02 9.17 -40.96
CA LEU A 221 18.73 7.99 -40.14
C LEU A 221 19.97 7.49 -39.40
N ASN A 222 21.14 7.55 -40.05
CA ASN A 222 22.41 7.20 -39.40
C ASN A 222 22.74 8.14 -38.24
N GLU A 223 22.60 9.44 -38.46
CA GLU A 223 22.84 10.46 -37.44
C GLU A 223 21.83 10.35 -36.29
N PHE A 224 20.54 10.13 -36.60
CA PHE A 224 19.51 9.90 -35.59
C PHE A 224 19.77 8.65 -34.75
N ALA A 225 20.11 7.52 -35.38
CA ALA A 225 20.43 6.29 -34.65
C ALA A 225 21.65 6.45 -33.74
N ALA A 226 22.67 7.21 -34.17
CA ALA A 226 23.84 7.53 -33.35
C ALA A 226 23.53 8.44 -32.15
N ILE A 227 22.49 9.28 -32.25
CA ILE A 227 21.99 10.11 -31.15
C ILE A 227 21.20 9.25 -30.15
N TYR A 228 20.29 8.39 -30.63
CA TYR A 228 19.34 7.66 -29.78
C TYR A 228 19.92 6.41 -29.13
N TRP A 229 20.93 5.79 -29.74
CA TRP A 229 21.58 4.58 -29.24
C TRP A 229 23.10 4.79 -29.10
N ALA A 230 23.54 5.09 -27.86
CA ALA A 230 24.91 5.50 -27.54
C ALA A 230 26.00 4.48 -27.93
N VAL A 231 25.64 3.19 -28.09
CA VAL A 231 26.57 2.12 -28.51
C VAL A 231 27.13 2.38 -29.92
N ILE A 232 26.32 2.93 -30.84
CA ILE A 232 26.79 3.27 -32.20
C ILE A 232 27.87 4.34 -32.14
N LYS A 233 27.69 5.35 -31.27
CA LYS A 233 28.63 6.47 -31.12
C LYS A 233 30.04 6.00 -30.71
N GLN A 234 30.14 4.90 -29.96
CA GLN A 234 31.40 4.36 -29.47
C GLN A 234 32.14 3.47 -30.50
N ASN A 235 31.40 2.79 -31.38
CA ASN A 235 31.95 1.78 -32.28
C ASN A 235 32.18 2.26 -33.74
N GLY A 236 31.91 3.53 -34.05
CA GLY A 236 32.15 4.14 -35.37
C GLY A 236 30.91 4.21 -36.27
N LYS A 237 31.10 4.63 -37.54
CA LYS A 237 30.01 4.87 -38.50
C LYS A 237 29.16 3.62 -38.73
N LEU A 238 27.84 3.81 -38.82
CA LEU A 238 26.90 2.83 -39.36
C LEU A 238 27.31 2.49 -40.81
N ASN A 239 27.78 1.26 -41.03
CA ASN A 239 28.14 0.74 -42.35
C ASN A 239 26.98 -0.03 -43.03
N GLY A 240 25.76 0.05 -42.47
CA GLY A 240 24.59 -0.67 -42.99
C GLY A 240 23.82 0.14 -44.03
N GLU A 241 23.27 -0.56 -45.03
CA GLU A 241 22.35 0.03 -46.01
C GLU A 241 20.93 0.05 -45.43
N TRP A 242 20.33 1.23 -45.32
CA TRP A 242 18.92 1.38 -44.95
C TRP A 242 18.01 0.89 -46.07
N LYS A 243 16.99 0.11 -45.72
CA LYS A 243 15.97 -0.37 -46.63
C LYS A 243 14.60 -0.03 -46.08
N LYS A 244 13.73 0.47 -46.96
CA LYS A 244 12.32 0.66 -46.62
C LYS A 244 11.64 -0.71 -46.53
N ARG A 245 10.78 -0.92 -45.52
CA ARG A 245 10.16 -2.22 -45.28
C ARG A 245 9.11 -2.56 -46.32
N ILE A 246 8.26 -1.59 -46.67
CA ILE A 246 7.24 -1.72 -47.70
C ILE A 246 7.44 -0.62 -48.76
N GLU A 247 7.27 -0.96 -50.04
CA GLU A 247 7.29 -0.01 -51.16
C GLU A 247 6.01 0.84 -51.25
N ASP A 248 5.49 1.30 -50.11
CA ASP A 248 4.43 2.29 -50.01
C ASP A 248 5.06 3.61 -49.57
N VAL A 249 4.74 4.72 -50.24
CA VAL A 249 5.26 6.05 -49.89
C VAL A 249 4.86 6.45 -48.46
N TYR A 250 3.69 6.01 -47.99
CA TYR A 250 3.18 6.29 -46.65
C TYR A 250 3.63 5.29 -45.58
N ASP A 251 4.41 4.27 -45.93
CA ASP A 251 5.07 3.44 -44.91
C ASP A 251 6.21 4.23 -44.25
N GLY A 252 6.22 4.22 -42.92
CA GLY A 252 7.20 4.89 -42.06
C GLY A 252 8.41 4.04 -41.71
N TRP A 253 8.38 2.74 -42.00
CA TRP A 253 9.35 1.78 -41.49
C TRP A 253 10.61 1.66 -42.36
N TYR A 254 11.76 1.83 -41.71
CA TYR A 254 13.08 1.63 -42.29
C TYR A 254 13.91 0.68 -41.43
N ASP A 255 14.55 -0.29 -42.07
CA ASP A 255 15.36 -1.31 -41.43
C ASP A 255 16.82 -1.20 -41.91
N CYS A 256 17.78 -1.34 -41.00
CA CYS A 256 19.20 -1.34 -41.30
C CYS A 256 19.92 -2.42 -40.50
N GLN A 257 20.81 -3.15 -41.17
CA GLN A 257 21.66 -4.14 -40.50
C GLN A 257 22.92 -3.47 -39.95
N TYR A 258 23.10 -3.49 -38.63
CA TYR A 258 24.30 -3.01 -37.96
C TYR A 258 25.23 -4.17 -37.58
N GLY A 259 26.46 -4.15 -38.10
CA GLY A 259 27.41 -5.25 -37.94
C GLY A 259 26.92 -6.54 -38.61
N THR A 260 27.29 -7.70 -38.05
CA THR A 260 26.95 -9.01 -38.64
C THR A 260 25.63 -9.61 -38.13
N LYS A 261 25.00 -9.03 -37.11
CA LYS A 261 23.89 -9.70 -36.40
C LYS A 261 22.76 -8.81 -35.87
N ARG A 262 22.83 -7.48 -35.95
CA ARG A 262 21.78 -6.61 -35.37
C ARG A 262 20.96 -5.91 -36.43
N TRP A 263 19.66 -5.76 -36.15
CA TRP A 263 18.72 -5.01 -36.96
C TRP A 263 18.26 -3.78 -36.19
N ILE A 264 18.39 -2.62 -36.82
CA ILE A 264 17.83 -1.36 -36.33
C ILE A 264 16.59 -1.09 -37.17
N SER A 265 15.47 -0.84 -36.52
CA SER A 265 14.21 -0.47 -37.18
C SER A 265 13.75 0.89 -36.66
N ILE A 266 13.40 1.79 -37.58
CA ILE A 266 12.88 3.13 -37.27
C ILE A 266 11.53 3.28 -37.95
N ASP A 267 10.53 3.70 -37.18
CA ASP A 267 9.25 4.17 -37.69
C ASP A 267 9.21 5.70 -37.66
N CYS A 268 9.33 6.33 -38.83
CA CYS A 268 9.31 7.79 -38.96
C CYS A 268 7.94 8.41 -38.65
N ILE A 269 6.85 7.63 -38.66
CA ILE A 269 5.49 8.10 -38.40
C ILE A 269 5.11 7.79 -36.96
N GLY A 270 5.28 6.55 -36.54
CA GLY A 270 4.96 6.11 -35.18
C GLY A 270 5.95 6.60 -34.12
N GLY A 271 7.14 7.07 -34.52
CA GLY A 271 8.20 7.48 -33.59
C GLY A 271 8.87 6.30 -32.88
N THR A 272 8.77 5.09 -33.41
CA THR A 272 9.31 3.90 -32.75
C THR A 272 10.76 3.63 -33.18
N PHE A 273 11.66 3.45 -32.21
CA PHE A 273 13.04 3.04 -32.45
C PHE A 273 13.33 1.67 -31.81
N LEU A 274 13.66 0.67 -32.65
CA LEU A 274 13.92 -0.70 -32.21
C LEU A 274 15.34 -1.15 -32.54
N VAL A 275 15.93 -1.93 -31.64
CA VAL A 275 17.17 -2.68 -31.87
C VAL A 275 16.87 -4.16 -31.61
N ASP A 276 16.97 -4.99 -32.63
CA ASP A 276 16.58 -6.41 -32.62
C ASP A 276 15.13 -6.62 -32.13
N GLY A 277 14.23 -5.72 -32.51
CA GLY A 277 12.84 -5.73 -32.07
C GLY A 277 12.61 -5.25 -30.63
N MET A 278 13.66 -4.84 -29.92
CA MET A 278 13.57 -4.29 -28.56
C MET A 278 13.47 -2.76 -28.60
N THR A 279 12.54 -2.19 -27.85
CA THR A 279 12.44 -0.73 -27.64
C THR A 279 13.69 -0.18 -26.96
N VAL A 280 14.21 0.95 -27.43
CA VAL A 280 15.28 1.70 -26.76
C VAL A 280 14.67 2.93 -26.14
N GLY A 281 14.98 3.23 -24.87
CA GLY A 281 14.33 4.29 -24.12
C GLY A 281 13.82 3.76 -22.80
N PHE A 282 12.81 2.88 -22.82
CA PHE A 282 12.15 2.38 -21.61
C PHE A 282 12.02 0.86 -21.58
N LEU A 283 11.88 0.32 -20.36
CA LEU A 283 11.67 -1.12 -20.16
C LEU A 283 10.27 -1.53 -20.68
N PRO A 284 10.16 -2.66 -21.40
CA PRO A 284 8.88 -3.17 -21.87
C PRO A 284 7.98 -3.65 -20.71
N GLU A 285 6.67 -3.70 -20.96
CA GLU A 285 5.66 -4.12 -19.97
C GLU A 285 5.95 -5.51 -19.40
N LYS A 286 6.51 -6.43 -20.19
CA LYS A 286 6.90 -7.78 -19.73
C LYS A 286 7.90 -7.77 -18.56
N ILE A 287 8.67 -6.69 -18.40
CA ILE A 287 9.61 -6.49 -17.29
C ILE A 287 8.94 -5.66 -16.19
N THR A 288 8.31 -4.54 -16.53
CA THR A 288 7.75 -3.60 -15.54
C THR A 288 6.51 -4.13 -14.81
N SER A 289 5.80 -5.10 -15.38
CA SER A 289 4.69 -5.83 -14.73
C SER A 289 5.15 -7.05 -13.93
N ASN A 290 6.42 -7.44 -14.02
CA ASN A 290 6.93 -8.62 -13.32
C ASN A 290 6.96 -8.39 -11.81
N GLU A 291 6.51 -9.37 -11.03
CA GLU A 291 6.44 -9.26 -9.57
C GLU A 291 7.79 -8.92 -8.91
N LEU A 292 8.90 -9.45 -9.43
CA LEU A 292 10.24 -9.16 -8.90
C LEU A 292 10.63 -7.70 -9.09
N PHE A 293 10.27 -7.14 -10.25
CA PHE A 293 10.50 -5.73 -10.57
C PHE A 293 9.64 -4.83 -9.69
N VAL A 294 8.32 -5.08 -9.68
CA VAL A 294 7.35 -4.27 -8.93
C VAL A 294 7.65 -4.28 -7.44
N ARG A 295 8.08 -5.41 -6.89
CA ARG A 295 8.40 -5.52 -5.45
C ARG A 295 9.52 -4.57 -5.02
N VAL A 296 10.58 -4.44 -5.81
CA VAL A 296 11.78 -3.67 -5.42
C VAL A 296 11.72 -2.24 -5.94
N PHE A 297 11.38 -2.09 -7.21
CA PHE A 297 11.40 -0.81 -7.93
C PHE A 297 10.03 -0.12 -7.97
N GLY A 298 8.95 -0.83 -7.66
CA GLY A 298 7.59 -0.27 -7.69
C GLY A 298 7.24 0.25 -9.09
N ASN A 299 6.88 1.52 -9.16
CA ASN A 299 6.58 2.24 -10.40
C ASN A 299 7.78 3.03 -10.93
N HIS A 300 9.01 2.74 -10.48
CA HIS A 300 10.20 3.43 -10.98
C HIS A 300 10.41 3.14 -12.47
N ILE A 301 10.83 4.16 -13.21
CA ILE A 301 10.95 4.10 -14.66
C ILE A 301 12.41 4.25 -15.04
N PHE A 302 13.01 3.15 -15.47
CA PHE A 302 14.39 3.14 -15.95
C PHE A 302 14.45 3.58 -17.41
N GLU A 303 15.26 4.60 -17.68
CA GLU A 303 15.76 4.84 -19.03
C GLU A 303 16.82 3.79 -19.38
N VAL A 304 16.59 3.01 -20.43
CA VAL A 304 17.40 1.85 -20.80
C VAL A 304 17.82 1.86 -22.28
N GLN A 305 18.85 1.09 -22.57
CA GLN A 305 19.31 0.76 -23.91
C GLN A 305 19.46 -0.74 -24.09
N ALA A 306 19.34 -1.20 -25.33
CA ALA A 306 19.59 -2.59 -25.68
C ALA A 306 21.06 -2.95 -25.45
N ALA A 307 21.29 -4.06 -24.74
CA ALA A 307 22.60 -4.66 -24.55
C ALA A 307 23.02 -5.50 -25.77
N GLU A 308 24.20 -6.12 -25.70
CA GLU A 308 24.65 -7.01 -26.76
C GLU A 308 23.91 -8.35 -26.81
N VAL A 309 23.39 -8.76 -25.67
CA VAL A 309 22.64 -10.00 -25.49
C VAL A 309 21.17 -9.72 -25.79
N PHE A 310 20.55 -10.60 -26.57
CA PHE A 310 19.13 -10.50 -26.91
C PHE A 310 18.24 -10.52 -25.65
N ASN A 311 17.17 -9.72 -25.64
CA ASN A 311 16.29 -9.49 -24.49
C ASN A 311 17.01 -9.00 -23.20
N THR A 312 18.12 -8.28 -23.36
CA THR A 312 18.83 -7.66 -22.24
C THR A 312 18.85 -6.14 -22.40
N TYR A 313 18.44 -5.45 -21.33
CA TYR A 313 18.41 -3.99 -21.24
C TYR A 313 19.40 -3.52 -20.18
N ILE A 314 20.09 -2.40 -20.42
CA ILE A 314 20.98 -1.77 -19.45
C ILE A 314 20.53 -0.34 -19.24
N SER A 315 20.56 0.15 -17.99
CA SER A 315 20.23 1.55 -17.71
C SER A 315 21.19 2.51 -18.42
N LYS A 316 20.65 3.58 -19.01
CA LYS A 316 21.44 4.62 -19.68
C LYS A 316 22.28 5.43 -18.70
N HIS A 317 21.71 5.68 -17.53
CA HIS A 317 22.32 6.48 -16.47
C HIS A 317 22.78 5.60 -15.32
N ALA A 318 23.81 6.09 -14.63
CA ALA A 318 24.25 5.52 -13.37
C ALA A 318 23.37 6.07 -12.25
N TYR A 319 22.94 5.19 -11.36
CA TYR A 319 22.13 5.51 -10.19
C TYR A 319 23.01 5.58 -8.95
N HIS A 320 22.53 6.35 -7.96
CA HIS A 320 23.14 6.62 -6.66
C HIS A 320 24.51 7.34 -6.74
N ASP A 321 24.58 8.52 -6.12
CA ASP A 321 25.74 9.43 -6.21
C ASP A 321 27.05 8.81 -5.71
N ASN A 322 26.96 7.96 -4.69
CA ASN A 322 28.13 7.33 -4.06
C ASN A 322 28.67 6.12 -4.85
N GLY A 323 27.86 5.49 -5.71
CA GLY A 323 28.18 4.17 -6.28
C GLY A 323 28.39 4.14 -7.80
N LYS A 324 27.81 5.09 -8.55
CA LYS A 324 27.65 5.02 -10.02
C LYS A 324 27.28 3.60 -10.46
N VAL A 325 26.04 3.22 -10.17
CA VAL A 325 25.53 1.87 -10.37
C VAL A 325 24.69 1.77 -11.65
N TYR A 326 24.94 0.75 -12.47
CA TYR A 326 24.07 0.43 -13.61
C TYR A 326 23.24 -0.82 -13.35
N TYR A 327 22.00 -0.81 -13.81
CA TYR A 327 21.09 -1.95 -13.74
C TYR A 327 20.98 -2.64 -15.09
N GLU A 328 20.98 -3.97 -15.07
CA GLU A 328 20.80 -4.83 -16.23
C GLU A 328 19.59 -5.74 -16.02
N PHE A 329 18.69 -5.76 -17.00
CA PHE A 329 17.45 -6.51 -16.96
C PHE A 329 17.46 -7.51 -18.11
N HIS A 330 17.46 -8.80 -17.79
CA HIS A 330 17.39 -9.87 -18.79
C HIS A 330 16.09 -10.64 -18.64
N PHE A 331 15.31 -10.73 -19.72
CA PHE A 331 14.05 -11.45 -19.72
C PHE A 331 14.12 -12.67 -20.65
N ASN A 332 13.94 -13.87 -20.09
CA ASN A 332 13.90 -15.10 -20.87
C ASN A 332 12.46 -15.39 -21.31
N ASP A 333 12.16 -15.23 -22.60
CA ASP A 333 10.81 -15.45 -23.14
C ASP A 333 10.31 -16.90 -23.02
N GLN A 334 11.21 -17.90 -22.96
CA GLN A 334 10.82 -19.31 -22.84
C GLN A 334 10.40 -19.67 -21.42
N THR A 335 11.17 -19.23 -20.42
CA THR A 335 10.91 -19.53 -19.01
C THR A 335 10.05 -18.47 -18.32
N LYS A 336 9.81 -17.32 -18.99
CA LYS A 336 9.19 -16.10 -18.43
C LYS A 336 9.90 -15.62 -17.16
N HIS A 337 11.20 -15.86 -17.08
CA HIS A 337 12.02 -15.53 -15.92
C HIS A 337 12.76 -14.21 -16.15
N LEU A 338 12.68 -13.32 -15.16
CA LEU A 338 13.36 -12.04 -15.15
C LEU A 338 14.59 -12.12 -14.23
N THR A 339 15.77 -11.85 -14.80
CA THR A 339 17.01 -11.70 -14.06
C THR A 339 17.35 -10.20 -13.99
N ILE A 340 17.63 -9.70 -12.79
CA ILE A 340 18.03 -8.30 -12.58
C ILE A 340 19.41 -8.32 -11.94
N ASN A 341 20.37 -7.67 -12.62
CA ASN A 341 21.73 -7.51 -12.14
C ASN A 341 22.04 -6.04 -11.90
N GLU A 342 22.94 -5.80 -10.97
CA GLU A 342 23.49 -4.52 -10.60
C GLU A 342 24.99 -4.56 -10.84
N ARG A 343 25.55 -3.53 -11.49
CA ARG A 343 26.98 -3.44 -11.82
C ARG A 343 27.56 -2.16 -11.23
N HIS A 344 28.51 -2.30 -10.31
CA HIS A 344 29.23 -1.19 -9.71
C HIS A 344 30.48 -0.89 -10.54
N ILE A 345 30.59 0.31 -11.12
CA ILE A 345 31.75 0.67 -11.93
C ILE A 345 33.02 0.79 -11.07
N GLN A 346 32.89 1.38 -9.89
CA GLN A 346 34.03 1.71 -9.03
C GLN A 346 34.66 0.45 -8.42
N THR A 347 33.84 -0.43 -7.83
CA THR A 347 34.31 -1.65 -7.17
C THR A 347 34.44 -2.84 -8.13
N LYS A 348 33.84 -2.75 -9.34
CA LYS A 348 33.68 -3.87 -10.29
C LYS A 348 32.92 -5.07 -9.71
N GLU A 349 32.14 -4.83 -8.66
CA GLU A 349 31.25 -5.85 -8.10
C GLU A 349 29.96 -5.94 -8.90
N THR A 350 29.44 -7.16 -8.97
CA THR A 350 28.16 -7.45 -9.59
C THR A 350 27.24 -8.14 -8.60
N PHE A 351 26.01 -7.64 -8.50
CA PHE A 351 24.98 -8.21 -7.64
C PHE A 351 23.82 -8.70 -8.49
N GLN A 352 23.27 -9.85 -8.11
CA GLN A 352 22.07 -10.40 -8.74
C GLN A 352 20.92 -10.36 -7.72
N LEU A 353 19.78 -9.82 -8.13
CA LEU A 353 18.57 -9.84 -7.31
C LEU A 353 17.98 -11.25 -7.26
N ILE A 354 17.88 -11.81 -6.06
CA ILE A 354 17.30 -13.12 -5.81
C ILE A 354 15.82 -12.97 -5.44
N PRO A 355 14.90 -13.73 -6.07
CA PRO A 355 13.49 -13.70 -5.72
C PRO A 355 13.24 -14.05 -4.25
N HIS A 356 12.40 -13.26 -3.58
CA HIS A 356 12.07 -13.47 -2.16
C HIS A 356 11.44 -14.84 -1.89
N ARG A 357 10.73 -15.41 -2.88
CA ARG A 357 10.08 -16.73 -2.80
C ARG A 357 11.05 -17.87 -2.50
N CYS A 358 12.33 -17.70 -2.85
CA CYS A 358 13.37 -18.68 -2.53
C CYS A 358 13.57 -18.87 -1.02
N PHE A 359 13.12 -17.92 -0.19
CA PHE A 359 13.37 -17.90 1.24
C PHE A 359 12.12 -18.16 2.11
N GLU A 360 10.93 -18.31 1.53
CA GLU A 360 9.64 -18.40 2.25
C GLU A 360 9.58 -19.50 3.31
N THR A 361 10.33 -20.60 3.12
CA THR A 361 10.40 -21.71 4.06
C THR A 361 11.64 -21.70 4.95
N GLU A 362 12.60 -20.82 4.66
CA GLU A 362 13.94 -20.84 5.28
C GLU A 362 14.17 -19.67 6.24
N LEU A 363 13.60 -18.49 5.94
CA LEU A 363 13.79 -17.27 6.71
C LEU A 363 12.49 -16.80 7.37
N PRO A 364 12.58 -16.11 8.53
CA PRO A 364 11.43 -15.43 9.11
C PRO A 364 10.88 -14.35 8.17
N ASP A 365 9.58 -14.09 8.25
CA ASP A 365 8.89 -13.18 7.34
C ASP A 365 9.51 -11.78 7.32
N ALA A 366 9.96 -11.25 8.47
CA ALA A 366 10.57 -9.91 8.52
C ALA A 366 11.81 -9.75 7.60
N PHE A 367 12.58 -10.82 7.40
CA PHE A 367 13.72 -10.83 6.50
C PHE A 367 13.29 -10.91 5.02
N ILE A 368 12.07 -11.37 4.76
CA ILE A 368 11.52 -11.55 3.41
C ILE A 368 10.70 -10.32 3.01
N SER A 369 9.73 -9.93 3.85
CA SER A 369 8.74 -8.88 3.60
C SER A 369 9.36 -7.49 3.57
N GLN A 370 10.35 -7.22 4.42
CA GLN A 370 10.95 -5.88 4.57
C GLN A 370 12.23 -5.69 3.75
N HIS A 371 12.79 -6.75 3.16
CA HIS A 371 14.10 -6.69 2.50
C HIS A 371 14.08 -7.23 1.06
N SER A 372 14.96 -6.65 0.23
CA SER A 372 15.38 -7.20 -1.06
C SER A 372 16.71 -7.94 -0.90
N HIS A 373 16.92 -8.99 -1.70
CA HIS A 373 18.00 -9.96 -1.50
C HIS A 373 18.98 -9.89 -2.67
N TRP A 374 20.18 -9.36 -2.44
CA TRP A 374 21.17 -9.09 -3.50
C TRP A 374 22.39 -9.98 -3.32
N LEU A 375 22.59 -10.93 -4.23
CA LEU A 375 23.74 -11.84 -4.20
C LEU A 375 24.93 -11.21 -4.91
N ASN A 376 25.97 -10.87 -4.16
CA ASN A 376 27.26 -10.50 -4.74
C ASN A 376 27.89 -11.76 -5.36
N THR A 377 28.05 -11.76 -6.68
CA THR A 377 28.57 -12.93 -7.41
C THR A 377 30.07 -13.14 -7.19
N ASN A 378 30.79 -12.12 -6.76
CA ASN A 378 32.25 -12.15 -6.63
C ASN A 378 32.66 -12.78 -5.28
N ASN A 379 32.05 -12.35 -4.18
CA ASN A 379 32.34 -12.83 -2.84
C ASN A 379 31.31 -13.84 -2.30
N ARG A 380 30.30 -14.21 -3.11
CA ARG A 380 29.24 -15.16 -2.77
C ARG A 380 28.50 -14.82 -1.47
N THR A 381 28.27 -13.53 -1.22
CA THR A 381 27.53 -13.04 -0.05
C THR A 381 26.20 -12.44 -0.47
N LEU A 382 25.11 -12.87 0.18
CA LEU A 382 23.78 -12.32 -0.01
C LEU A 382 23.58 -11.14 0.96
N GLU A 383 23.23 -9.98 0.42
CA GLU A 383 22.95 -8.76 1.18
C GLU A 383 21.45 -8.54 1.29
N PHE A 384 21.00 -8.22 2.50
CA PHE A 384 19.62 -7.83 2.77
C PHE A 384 19.57 -6.30 2.77
N ARG A 385 18.96 -5.74 1.73
CA ARG A 385 18.77 -4.31 1.56
C ARG A 385 17.31 -3.95 1.78
N SER A 386 16.98 -2.68 1.92
CA SER A 386 15.57 -2.25 1.97
C SER A 386 14.78 -2.82 0.78
N VAL A 387 13.53 -3.25 1.01
CA VAL A 387 12.65 -3.65 -0.10
C VAL A 387 12.34 -2.47 -1.02
N ASN A 388 12.36 -1.23 -0.50
CA ASN A 388 12.07 -0.03 -1.27
C ASN A 388 13.36 0.57 -1.85
N PHE A 389 13.47 0.54 -3.18
CA PHE A 389 14.58 1.11 -3.95
C PHE A 389 14.84 2.61 -3.68
N GLN A 390 13.81 3.38 -3.33
CA GLN A 390 13.91 4.83 -3.12
C GLN A 390 14.52 5.22 -1.75
N THR A 391 14.81 4.23 -0.90
CA THR A 391 15.45 4.49 0.40
C THR A 391 16.82 5.15 0.17
N ALA A 392 17.08 6.30 0.78
CA ALA A 392 18.33 7.06 0.58
C ALA A 392 19.60 6.21 0.85
N SER A 393 19.51 5.25 1.78
CA SER A 393 20.58 4.34 2.15
C SER A 393 20.44 2.94 1.52
N PHE A 394 19.75 2.79 0.38
CA PHE A 394 19.50 1.51 -0.26
C PHE A 394 20.79 0.70 -0.50
N LEU A 395 21.89 1.34 -0.93
CA LEU A 395 23.18 0.69 -1.16
C LEU A 395 24.05 0.57 0.10
N ASP A 396 23.97 1.55 1.00
CA ASP A 396 24.89 1.69 2.14
C ASP A 396 24.41 0.91 3.37
N ASN A 397 23.09 0.85 3.59
CA ASN A 397 22.50 0.22 4.76
C ASN A 397 22.29 -1.28 4.56
N LYS A 398 23.38 -2.03 4.73
CA LYS A 398 23.40 -3.50 4.69
C LYS A 398 23.22 -4.03 6.11
N LEU A 399 22.01 -4.06 6.64
CA LEU A 399 21.80 -4.47 8.05
C LEU A 399 22.18 -5.94 8.27
N TYR A 400 21.87 -6.81 7.30
CA TYR A 400 22.13 -8.24 7.39
C TYR A 400 22.85 -8.76 6.15
N ILE A 401 23.72 -9.75 6.38
CA ILE A 401 24.46 -10.46 5.34
C ILE A 401 24.39 -11.97 5.57
N LEU A 402 24.39 -12.73 4.49
CA LEU A 402 24.48 -14.19 4.49
C LEU A 402 25.60 -14.62 3.54
N PRO A 403 26.83 -14.84 4.05
CA PRO A 403 27.89 -15.47 3.27
C PRO A 403 27.51 -16.93 2.99
N LEU A 404 27.49 -17.34 1.73
CA LEU A 404 27.07 -18.69 1.34
C LEU A 404 28.03 -19.79 1.84
N ASP A 405 29.27 -19.42 2.17
CA ASP A 405 30.27 -20.34 2.72
C ASP A 405 29.98 -20.69 4.18
N THR A 406 29.55 -19.71 4.98
CA THR A 406 29.25 -19.91 6.41
C THR A 406 27.80 -20.33 6.63
N LYS A 407 26.88 -19.93 5.73
CA LYS A 407 25.44 -20.23 5.78
C LYS A 407 24.71 -19.68 7.02
N TYR A 408 25.27 -18.64 7.64
CA TYR A 408 24.63 -17.94 8.75
C TYR A 408 24.28 -16.51 8.35
N VAL A 409 23.05 -16.09 8.64
CA VAL A 409 22.65 -14.68 8.54
C VAL A 409 23.20 -13.95 9.75
N SER A 410 23.97 -12.89 9.55
CA SER A 410 24.49 -12.06 10.64
C SER A 410 24.34 -10.58 10.36
N THR A 411 24.34 -9.77 11.43
CA THR A 411 24.46 -8.32 11.30
C THR A 411 25.83 -7.93 10.75
N THR A 412 25.90 -6.77 10.10
CA THR A 412 27.17 -6.20 9.61
C THR A 412 27.96 -5.44 10.67
N ASP A 413 27.35 -5.19 11.84
CA ASP A 413 28.03 -4.62 12.99
C ASP A 413 29.16 -5.54 13.47
N THR A 414 30.39 -5.02 13.50
CA THR A 414 31.59 -5.75 13.91
C THR A 414 31.76 -5.80 15.43
N ILE A 415 31.13 -4.88 16.17
CA ILE A 415 31.23 -4.78 17.62
C ILE A 415 30.18 -5.70 18.27
N ASN A 416 28.91 -5.53 17.89
CA ASN A 416 27.79 -6.33 18.40
C ASN A 416 27.27 -7.27 17.31
N LYS A 417 28.13 -8.19 16.87
CA LYS A 417 27.76 -9.15 15.84
C LYS A 417 26.68 -10.09 16.36
N GLN A 418 25.51 -10.06 15.71
CA GLN A 418 24.39 -10.92 16.01
C GLN A 418 24.17 -11.93 14.88
N VAL A 419 23.81 -13.16 15.22
CA VAL A 419 23.58 -14.26 14.28
C VAL A 419 22.16 -14.78 14.40
N LEU A 420 21.47 -14.94 13.27
CA LEU A 420 20.11 -15.47 13.24
C LEU A 420 20.08 -16.94 13.64
N ILE A 421 19.22 -17.26 14.59
CA ILE A 421 18.94 -18.65 14.98
C ILE A 421 17.93 -19.24 14.00
N ASN A 422 18.26 -20.39 13.42
CA ASN A 422 17.37 -21.10 12.51
C ASN A 422 16.06 -21.50 13.22
N GLN A 423 14.91 -21.17 12.61
CA GLN A 423 13.59 -21.48 13.15
C GLN A 423 13.35 -23.00 13.29
N SER A 424 14.06 -23.84 12.54
CA SER A 424 13.99 -25.31 12.64
C SER A 424 14.86 -25.89 13.75
N SER A 425 15.68 -25.07 14.42
CA SER A 425 16.52 -25.55 15.54
C SER A 425 15.67 -25.93 16.75
N GLU A 426 16.12 -26.96 17.49
CA GLU A 426 15.45 -27.41 18.71
C GLU A 426 15.34 -26.29 19.76
N PHE A 427 16.38 -25.45 19.86
CA PHE A 427 16.41 -24.32 20.77
C PHE A 427 15.29 -23.31 20.47
N PHE A 428 15.17 -22.88 19.20
CA PHE A 428 14.11 -21.98 18.78
C PHE A 428 12.73 -22.59 19.03
N GLN A 429 12.53 -23.85 18.60
CA GLN A 429 11.25 -24.55 18.73
C GLN A 429 10.81 -24.66 20.19
N ARG A 430 11.72 -24.98 21.11
CA ARG A 430 11.41 -25.06 22.54
C ARG A 430 10.99 -23.71 23.13
N LEU A 431 11.78 -22.66 22.92
CA LEU A 431 11.46 -21.33 23.46
C LEU A 431 10.16 -20.77 22.84
N PHE A 432 9.99 -20.92 21.54
CA PHE A 432 8.80 -20.47 20.83
C PHE A 432 7.56 -21.19 21.34
N ASN A 433 7.54 -22.53 21.36
CA ASN A 433 6.37 -23.31 21.77
C ASN A 433 6.03 -23.14 23.26
N TRP A 434 7.01 -22.85 24.11
CA TRP A 434 6.75 -22.66 25.54
C TRP A 434 6.12 -21.29 25.84
N TYR A 435 6.63 -20.22 25.22
CA TYR A 435 6.28 -18.84 25.58
C TYR A 435 5.63 -18.05 24.43
N PHE A 436 6.26 -18.02 23.26
CA PHE A 436 5.93 -17.03 22.22
C PHE A 436 4.83 -17.45 21.25
N ILE A 437 4.49 -18.75 21.18
CA ILE A 437 3.31 -19.25 20.44
C ILE A 437 2.00 -18.64 20.96
N ARG A 438 2.02 -18.11 22.19
CA ARG A 438 0.88 -17.43 22.81
C ARG A 438 0.68 -16.00 22.31
N LEU A 439 1.65 -15.45 21.58
CA LEU A 439 1.66 -14.05 21.14
C LEU A 439 1.58 -13.90 19.62
N ASP A 440 2.30 -14.73 18.87
CA ASP A 440 2.37 -14.64 17.41
C ASP A 440 2.72 -15.99 16.77
N ASP A 441 2.54 -16.10 15.45
CA ASP A 441 2.86 -17.31 14.69
C ASP A 441 4.35 -17.43 14.39
N LYS A 442 4.79 -18.68 14.22
CA LYS A 442 6.21 -19.04 14.02
C LYS A 442 6.92 -18.19 12.94
N PRO A 443 6.36 -17.96 11.74
CA PRO A 443 7.05 -17.20 10.69
C PRO A 443 7.37 -15.76 11.07
N TYR A 444 6.59 -15.17 11.98
CA TYR A 444 6.72 -13.78 12.39
C TYR A 444 7.62 -13.58 13.62
N VAL A 445 8.14 -14.65 14.22
CA VAL A 445 9.07 -14.57 15.35
C VAL A 445 10.47 -14.96 14.89
N TYR A 446 11.46 -14.14 15.24
CA TYR A 446 12.87 -14.47 14.99
C TYR A 446 13.74 -14.23 16.23
N MET A 447 14.85 -14.95 16.30
CA MET A 447 15.79 -14.88 17.41
C MET A 447 17.20 -14.63 16.90
N MET A 448 17.89 -13.66 17.50
CA MET A 448 19.26 -13.28 17.16
C MET A 448 20.18 -13.56 18.35
N GLN A 449 21.22 -14.36 18.14
CA GLN A 449 22.23 -14.67 19.14
C GLN A 449 23.36 -13.64 19.10
N GLU A 450 23.70 -13.10 20.26
CA GLU A 450 24.85 -12.23 20.49
C GLU A 450 25.79 -12.87 21.50
N ASN A 451 27.08 -12.97 21.18
CA ASN A 451 28.09 -13.48 22.09
C ASN A 451 28.81 -12.31 22.76
N THR A 452 28.54 -12.09 24.05
CA THR A 452 29.17 -11.00 24.81
C THR A 452 30.28 -11.53 25.71
N SER A 453 31.38 -10.78 25.80
CA SER A 453 32.55 -11.16 26.60
C SER A 453 32.31 -11.13 28.11
N GLN A 454 31.28 -10.40 28.59
CA GLN A 454 31.02 -10.16 30.01
C GLN A 454 29.80 -10.93 30.56
N ASP A 455 28.70 -11.05 29.78
CA ASP A 455 27.43 -11.65 30.25
C ASP A 455 27.14 -13.03 29.66
N GLY A 456 28.04 -13.55 28.81
CA GLY A 456 27.87 -14.80 28.07
C GLY A 456 27.02 -14.64 26.81
N THR A 457 26.40 -15.74 26.37
CA THR A 457 25.51 -15.73 25.22
C THR A 457 24.15 -15.13 25.58
N ILE A 458 23.73 -14.14 24.80
CA ILE A 458 22.44 -13.46 24.90
C ILE A 458 21.66 -13.78 23.63
N VAL A 459 20.36 -14.08 23.77
CA VAL A 459 19.45 -14.25 22.63
C VAL A 459 18.40 -13.16 22.68
N HIS A 460 18.34 -12.35 21.63
CA HIS A 460 17.30 -11.35 21.42
C HIS A 460 16.15 -11.99 20.64
N ILE A 461 14.95 -11.95 21.20
CA ILE A 461 13.74 -12.52 20.61
C ILE A 461 12.87 -11.35 20.14
N HIS A 462 12.53 -11.34 18.86
CA HIS A 462 11.81 -10.25 18.23
C HIS A 462 10.43 -10.73 17.74
N LEU A 463 9.40 -9.94 18.05
CA LEU A 463 8.03 -10.13 17.56
C LEU A 463 7.62 -8.86 16.80
N PRO A 464 8.04 -8.68 15.53
CA PRO A 464 7.94 -7.42 14.80
C PRO A 464 6.50 -6.95 14.59
N ARG A 465 5.54 -7.88 14.43
CA ARG A 465 4.11 -7.56 14.29
C ARG A 465 3.50 -6.95 15.55
N LEU A 466 4.12 -7.14 16.71
CA LEU A 466 3.71 -6.58 17.99
C LEU A 466 4.63 -5.44 18.44
N GLY A 467 5.74 -5.20 17.75
CA GLY A 467 6.73 -4.18 18.12
C GLY A 467 7.46 -4.44 19.46
N ILE A 468 7.38 -5.66 20.01
CA ILE A 468 8.00 -6.02 21.30
C ILE A 468 9.21 -6.93 21.11
N ALA A 469 10.14 -6.88 22.06
CA ALA A 469 11.29 -7.78 22.09
C ALA A 469 11.65 -8.24 23.50
N PHE A 470 12.28 -9.41 23.57
CA PHE A 470 12.72 -10.02 24.80
C PHE A 470 14.20 -10.37 24.72
N LYS A 471 14.86 -10.43 25.87
CA LYS A 471 16.26 -10.82 26.00
C LYS A 471 16.34 -12.06 26.86
N TYR A 472 16.85 -13.15 26.31
CA TYR A 472 17.15 -14.37 27.05
C TYR A 472 18.64 -14.42 27.38
N SER A 473 18.94 -14.42 28.68
CA SER A 473 20.31 -14.57 29.20
C SER A 473 20.54 -16.05 29.54
N VAL A 474 21.41 -16.71 28.77
CA VAL A 474 21.70 -18.15 28.95
C VAL A 474 22.37 -18.41 30.31
N SER A 475 23.20 -17.48 30.78
CA SER A 475 23.92 -17.57 32.05
C SER A 475 23.00 -17.54 33.27
N SER A 476 21.93 -16.74 33.21
CA SER A 476 20.95 -16.62 34.30
C SER A 476 19.69 -17.47 34.11
N ASN A 477 19.51 -18.08 32.93
CA ASN A 477 18.27 -18.74 32.51
C ASN A 477 17.02 -17.86 32.73
N THR A 478 17.14 -16.55 32.44
CA THR A 478 16.03 -15.60 32.59
C THR A 478 15.72 -14.92 31.25
N ILE A 479 14.42 -14.75 30.98
CA ILE A 479 13.94 -13.97 29.84
C ILE A 479 13.38 -12.65 30.37
N THR A 480 13.99 -11.54 30.01
CA THR A 480 13.55 -10.19 30.39
C THR A 480 12.87 -9.48 29.22
N SER A 481 11.90 -8.63 29.53
CA SER A 481 11.27 -7.78 28.51
C SER A 481 12.16 -6.56 28.25
N ARG A 482 12.27 -6.16 26.97
CA ARG A 482 12.99 -4.93 26.60
C ARG A 482 12.14 -3.69 26.90
N GLU A 483 10.84 -3.76 26.63
CA GLU A 483 9.89 -2.67 26.84
C GLU A 483 9.54 -2.50 28.34
N TYR A 484 9.55 -3.59 29.11
CA TYR A 484 9.34 -3.59 30.56
C TYR A 484 10.57 -4.13 31.29
N SER A 485 11.59 -3.27 31.42
CA SER A 485 12.92 -3.64 31.92
C SER A 485 12.95 -4.22 33.33
N ASP A 486 11.92 -3.96 34.15
CA ASP A 486 11.75 -4.47 35.51
C ASP A 486 11.00 -5.82 35.56
N MET A 487 10.66 -6.40 34.41
CA MET A 487 9.84 -7.60 34.29
C MET A 487 10.54 -8.75 33.56
N CYS A 488 10.24 -9.98 33.99
CA CYS A 488 10.71 -11.22 33.39
C CYS A 488 9.59 -12.25 33.19
N ILE A 489 9.83 -13.20 32.30
CA ILE A 489 8.97 -14.35 32.06
C ILE A 489 9.37 -15.48 33.01
N LYS A 490 8.38 -16.10 33.65
CA LYS A 490 8.55 -17.33 34.46
C LYS A 490 7.92 -18.52 33.76
N GLU A 491 8.34 -19.72 34.13
CA GLU A 491 7.80 -20.98 33.59
C GLU A 491 6.28 -21.09 33.81
N GLU A 492 5.79 -20.65 34.96
CA GLU A 492 4.36 -20.57 35.26
C GLU A 492 3.71 -19.40 34.49
N GLN A 493 2.97 -19.76 33.45
CA GLN A 493 2.24 -18.83 32.57
C GLN A 493 0.73 -18.92 32.74
N TRP A 494 0.25 -19.46 33.87
CA TRP A 494 -1.16 -19.45 34.23
C TRP A 494 -1.56 -18.11 34.86
N PHE A 495 -2.67 -17.53 34.40
CA PHE A 495 -3.12 -16.21 34.83
C PHE A 495 -3.99 -16.25 36.10
N GLY A 496 -4.62 -17.41 36.38
CA GLY A 496 -5.68 -17.57 37.39
C GLY A 496 -7.07 -17.10 36.92
N THR A 497 -7.14 -16.43 35.77
CA THR A 497 -8.35 -15.94 35.10
C THR A 497 -8.26 -16.28 33.61
N PHE A 498 -9.31 -15.98 32.83
CA PHE A 498 -9.38 -16.25 31.39
C PHE A 498 -9.19 -17.74 31.06
N THR A 499 -9.86 -18.60 31.83
CA THR A 499 -9.83 -20.05 31.61
C THR A 499 -10.12 -20.37 30.15
N GLY A 500 -9.30 -21.21 29.53
CA GLY A 500 -9.41 -21.56 28.12
C GLY A 500 -8.76 -20.59 27.11
N LEU A 501 -8.30 -19.41 27.53
CA LEU A 501 -7.55 -18.49 26.66
C LEU A 501 -6.15 -19.04 26.35
N LYS A 502 -5.84 -19.24 25.07
CA LYS A 502 -4.52 -19.73 24.62
C LYS A 502 -3.51 -18.60 24.37
N SER A 503 -4.00 -17.38 24.14
CA SER A 503 -3.16 -16.23 23.83
C SER A 503 -2.86 -15.38 25.07
N GLY A 504 -1.61 -14.93 25.19
CA GLY A 504 -1.18 -14.02 26.25
C GLY A 504 0.10 -14.48 26.95
N LEU A 505 0.89 -13.52 27.41
CA LEU A 505 2.16 -13.74 28.07
C LEU A 505 2.22 -12.97 29.39
N LEU A 506 2.44 -13.70 30.48
CA LEU A 506 2.50 -13.17 31.83
C LEU A 506 3.94 -12.79 32.18
N LEU A 507 4.11 -11.51 32.51
CA LEU A 507 5.34 -10.92 33.00
C LEU A 507 5.26 -10.71 34.51
N THR A 508 6.35 -11.05 35.20
CA THR A 508 6.47 -10.90 36.64
C THR A 508 7.66 -10.03 37.01
N PRO A 509 7.63 -9.27 38.12
CA PRO A 509 8.74 -8.42 38.50
C PRO A 509 10.05 -9.21 38.74
N LEU A 510 11.16 -8.68 38.22
CA LEU A 510 12.51 -9.16 38.49
C LEU A 510 12.82 -9.04 39.99
N ARG A 511 13.20 -10.14 40.63
CA ARG A 511 13.62 -10.10 42.05
C ARG A 511 15.06 -9.55 42.14
N GLY A 512 15.23 -8.26 42.43
CA GLY A 512 16.56 -7.69 42.71
C GLY A 512 16.64 -6.18 43.05
N LYS A 513 17.24 -5.88 44.21
CA LYS A 513 17.76 -4.62 44.82
C LYS A 513 16.86 -3.63 45.58
N ASN A 514 15.55 -3.51 45.34
CA ASN A 514 14.69 -2.64 46.16
C ASN A 514 13.49 -3.40 46.77
N GLN A 515 13.78 -4.42 47.58
CA GLN A 515 12.80 -4.97 48.51
C GLN A 515 12.75 -4.10 49.77
N GLY A 516 12.19 -2.90 49.62
CA GLY A 516 11.58 -2.21 50.74
C GLY A 516 10.28 -2.94 51.12
N ILE A 517 10.11 -3.19 52.40
CA ILE A 517 8.91 -3.76 53.02
C ILE A 517 7.70 -2.94 52.56
N GLY A 518 6.90 -3.46 51.61
CA GLY A 518 5.63 -2.84 51.19
C GLY A 518 5.28 -2.87 49.70
N ASN A 519 6.21 -3.20 48.78
CA ASN A 519 5.88 -3.23 47.34
C ASN A 519 5.25 -4.57 46.91
N TYR A 520 3.93 -4.56 46.75
CA TYR A 520 3.18 -5.67 46.17
C TYR A 520 3.58 -5.83 44.69
N PRO A 521 3.96 -7.04 44.23
CA PRO A 521 4.36 -7.24 42.84
C PRO A 521 3.13 -7.12 41.93
N TYR A 522 3.06 -6.08 41.13
CA TYR A 522 2.12 -6.04 40.01
C TYR A 522 2.68 -6.91 38.89
N ARG A 523 1.89 -7.89 38.42
CA ARG A 523 2.22 -8.67 37.21
C ARG A 523 1.61 -7.95 36.00
N LYS A 524 2.21 -8.12 34.83
CA LYS A 524 1.69 -7.57 33.57
C LYS A 524 1.34 -8.71 32.63
N LEU A 525 0.15 -8.68 32.05
CA LEU A 525 -0.27 -9.65 31.04
C LEU A 525 -0.33 -8.94 29.69
N ILE A 526 0.52 -9.37 28.76
CA ILE A 526 0.51 -8.93 27.37
C ILE A 526 -0.48 -9.82 26.62
N VAL A 527 -1.47 -9.23 25.95
CA VAL A 527 -2.43 -9.96 25.12
C VAL A 527 -2.45 -9.37 23.71
N PRO A 528 -2.26 -10.17 22.65
CA PRO A 528 -2.37 -9.70 21.27
C PRO A 528 -3.75 -9.08 20.99
N PHE A 529 -3.80 -8.08 20.12
CA PHE A 529 -5.06 -7.53 19.65
C PHE A 529 -5.49 -8.18 18.35
N GLY A 530 -6.73 -8.64 18.30
CA GLY A 530 -7.29 -9.30 17.14
C GLY A 530 -8.74 -9.70 17.35
N LYS A 531 -9.28 -10.44 16.38
CA LYS A 531 -10.63 -10.98 16.48
C LYS A 531 -10.62 -12.23 17.37
N ILE A 532 -11.56 -12.29 18.31
CA ILE A 532 -11.63 -13.39 19.29
C ILE A 532 -12.57 -14.47 18.78
N TYR A 533 -12.09 -15.71 18.79
CA TYR A 533 -12.88 -16.89 18.47
C TYR A 533 -12.93 -17.83 19.65
N SER A 534 -14.08 -18.47 19.83
CA SER A 534 -14.25 -19.56 20.79
C SER A 534 -14.54 -20.85 20.03
N VAL A 535 -13.94 -21.95 20.48
CA VAL A 535 -14.15 -23.29 19.94
C VAL A 535 -14.44 -24.24 21.09
N ASN A 536 -15.53 -24.99 20.99
CA ASN A 536 -15.82 -26.10 21.89
C ASN A 536 -14.95 -27.29 21.48
N ASN A 537 -14.06 -27.71 22.38
CA ASN A 537 -13.23 -28.90 22.17
C ASN A 537 -13.85 -30.07 22.96
N PRO A 538 -14.16 -31.21 22.33
CA PRO A 538 -14.75 -32.35 23.03
C PRO A 538 -13.86 -32.92 24.15
N ASN A 539 -12.55 -32.67 24.08
CA ASN A 539 -11.58 -33.17 25.07
C ASN A 539 -11.44 -32.25 26.29
N THR A 540 -11.93 -31.01 26.25
CA THR A 540 -11.87 -30.08 27.37
C THR A 540 -13.28 -29.68 27.79
N LYS A 541 -13.53 -29.58 29.10
CA LYS A 541 -14.87 -29.20 29.60
C LYS A 541 -15.10 -27.69 29.63
N HIS A 542 -14.12 -26.92 29.15
CA HIS A 542 -14.20 -25.48 28.94
C HIS A 542 -13.90 -25.16 27.46
N GLN A 543 -14.51 -24.10 26.94
CA GLN A 543 -14.25 -23.59 25.60
C GLN A 543 -12.79 -23.12 25.45
N THR A 544 -12.20 -23.31 24.27
CA THR A 544 -10.87 -22.79 23.94
C THR A 544 -11.02 -21.47 23.21
N VAL A 545 -10.34 -20.43 23.69
CA VAL A 545 -10.41 -19.08 23.13
C VAL A 545 -9.07 -18.71 22.50
N THR A 546 -9.12 -18.29 21.23
CA THR A 546 -7.95 -17.91 20.42
C THR A 546 -8.14 -16.53 19.81
N ILE A 547 -7.04 -15.82 19.61
CA ILE A 547 -7.03 -14.48 19.04
C ILE A 547 -6.39 -14.55 17.65
N GLU A 548 -7.12 -14.14 16.62
CA GLU A 548 -6.60 -14.01 15.26
C GLU A 548 -6.07 -12.59 15.06
N CYS A 549 -4.75 -12.45 15.02
CA CYS A 549 -4.08 -11.20 14.72
C CYS A 549 -4.18 -10.94 13.20
N SER A 550 -4.83 -9.86 12.76
CA SER A 550 -4.92 -9.54 11.33
C SER A 550 -3.54 -9.23 10.76
N SER A 551 -3.24 -9.77 9.57
CA SER A 551 -2.00 -9.53 8.83
C SER A 551 -2.01 -8.25 8.00
N MET A 552 -3.17 -7.61 7.87
CA MET A 552 -3.36 -6.46 6.99
C MET A 552 -3.34 -5.17 7.78
N THR A 553 -2.33 -4.34 7.49
CA THR A 553 -2.00 -3.02 8.03
C THR A 553 -1.45 -3.00 9.47
N PRO A 554 -0.34 -2.27 9.73
CA PRO A 554 0.09 -1.97 11.09
C PRO A 554 -0.98 -1.07 11.72
N SER A 555 -1.89 -1.65 12.51
CA SER A 555 -2.78 -0.90 13.37
C SER A 555 -1.95 -0.10 14.39
N LEU A 556 -2.48 1.03 14.85
CA LEU A 556 -1.86 1.84 15.91
C LEU A 556 -1.69 1.03 17.21
N GLN A 557 -2.56 0.04 17.45
CA GLN A 557 -2.53 -0.83 18.62
C GLN A 557 -2.44 -2.29 18.17
N GLN A 558 -1.32 -2.97 18.48
CA GLN A 558 -1.06 -4.38 18.08
C GLN A 558 -1.27 -5.37 19.25
N TYR A 559 -1.22 -4.87 20.49
CA TYR A 559 -1.46 -5.63 21.71
C TYR A 559 -1.96 -4.72 22.84
N PHE A 560 -2.50 -5.33 23.88
CA PHE A 560 -2.86 -4.67 25.14
C PHE A 560 -2.03 -5.22 26.30
N VAL A 561 -1.84 -4.37 27.30
CA VAL A 561 -1.22 -4.75 28.57
C VAL A 561 -2.22 -4.58 29.69
N PHE A 562 -2.43 -5.66 30.44
CA PHE A 562 -3.27 -5.67 31.62
C PHE A 562 -2.42 -5.79 32.87
N ILE A 563 -2.65 -4.92 33.85
CA ILE A 563 -2.01 -4.98 35.15
C ILE A 563 -2.82 -5.91 36.05
N LEU A 564 -2.15 -6.94 36.58
CA LEU A 564 -2.68 -7.86 37.58
C LEU A 564 -2.28 -7.35 38.96
N ASN A 565 -3.27 -6.97 39.76
CA ASN A 565 -3.09 -6.61 41.16
C ASN A 565 -3.45 -7.79 42.05
N ASP A 566 -2.45 -8.56 42.48
CA ASP A 566 -2.66 -9.79 43.26
C ASP A 566 -3.29 -9.55 44.63
N ARG A 567 -3.16 -8.34 45.18
CA ARG A 567 -3.81 -7.96 46.45
C ARG A 567 -5.30 -7.71 46.27
N LEU A 568 -5.65 -6.98 45.21
CA LEU A 568 -7.05 -6.66 44.91
C LEU A 568 -7.75 -7.77 44.11
N ARG A 569 -7.00 -8.71 43.55
CA ARG A 569 -7.50 -9.77 42.65
C ARG A 569 -8.23 -9.21 41.44
N ILE A 570 -7.67 -8.14 40.87
CA ILE A 570 -8.29 -7.35 39.80
C ILE A 570 -7.31 -7.19 38.63
N LEU A 571 -7.85 -7.28 37.41
CA LEU A 571 -7.18 -6.91 36.18
C LEU A 571 -7.65 -5.53 35.71
N GLN A 572 -6.71 -4.68 35.32
CA GLN A 572 -6.96 -3.33 34.84
C GLN A 572 -6.21 -3.08 33.54
N SER A 573 -6.84 -2.36 32.60
CA SER A 573 -6.16 -1.84 31.41
C SER A 573 -5.26 -0.67 31.79
N THR A 574 -4.13 -0.51 31.09
CA THR A 574 -3.17 0.56 31.37
C THR A 574 -3.69 1.92 30.94
N ASP A 575 -4.12 2.10 29.69
CA ASP A 575 -4.63 3.38 29.17
C ASP A 575 -5.51 3.12 27.92
N SER A 576 -6.54 3.95 27.70
CA SER A 576 -7.61 3.88 26.67
C SER A 576 -8.89 3.09 27.02
N PRO A 577 -10.09 3.62 26.68
CA PRO A 577 -11.34 2.87 26.73
C PRO A 577 -11.32 1.60 25.89
N THR A 578 -10.61 1.60 24.76
CA THR A 578 -10.44 0.44 23.86
C THR A 578 -9.87 -0.76 24.62
N GLY A 579 -8.84 -0.57 25.44
CA GLY A 579 -8.24 -1.65 26.25
C GLY A 579 -9.18 -2.17 27.33
N TRP A 580 -9.98 -1.31 27.96
CA TRP A 580 -11.02 -1.73 28.92
C TRP A 580 -12.13 -2.53 28.25
N LEU A 581 -12.58 -2.11 27.07
CA LEU A 581 -13.55 -2.84 26.25
C LEU A 581 -13.00 -4.21 25.84
N TYR A 582 -11.74 -4.28 25.42
CA TYR A 582 -11.10 -5.54 25.06
C TYR A 582 -10.98 -6.49 26.26
N LEU A 583 -10.63 -5.94 27.43
CA LEU A 583 -10.61 -6.69 28.69
C LEU A 583 -11.99 -7.28 29.03
N ALA A 584 -13.07 -6.49 28.85
CA ALA A 584 -14.43 -6.94 29.05
C ALA A 584 -14.82 -8.05 28.06
N LEU A 585 -14.43 -7.92 26.78
CA LEU A 585 -14.64 -8.94 25.77
C LEU A 585 -13.93 -10.26 26.11
N LEU A 586 -12.67 -10.20 26.56
CA LEU A 586 -11.92 -11.39 26.99
C LEU A 586 -12.62 -12.11 28.14
N HIS A 587 -13.07 -11.39 29.17
CA HIS A 587 -13.83 -11.97 30.28
C HIS A 587 -15.17 -12.58 29.81
N ALA A 588 -15.88 -11.91 28.91
CA ALA A 588 -17.15 -12.43 28.37
C ALA A 588 -16.93 -13.73 27.58
N MET A 589 -15.91 -13.76 26.72
CA MET A 589 -15.59 -14.90 25.84
C MET A 589 -14.93 -16.07 26.57
N THR A 590 -14.40 -15.87 27.77
CA THR A 590 -13.79 -16.92 28.62
C THR A 590 -14.63 -17.24 29.86
N SER A 591 -15.88 -16.77 29.90
CA SER A 591 -16.78 -17.01 31.03
C SER A 591 -17.02 -18.50 31.24
N HIS A 592 -17.41 -18.87 32.47
CA HIS A 592 -17.88 -20.19 32.86
C HIS A 592 -18.97 -20.01 33.95
N PRO A 593 -19.91 -20.97 34.14
CA PRO A 593 -20.83 -20.94 35.27
C PRO A 593 -20.15 -20.95 36.66
N LEU A 594 -18.88 -21.37 36.71
CA LEU A 594 -18.07 -21.33 37.93
C LEU A 594 -17.16 -20.10 37.91
N PRO A 595 -16.98 -19.41 39.06
CA PRO A 595 -16.01 -18.33 39.17
C PRO A 595 -14.58 -18.76 38.81
N ASP A 596 -13.79 -17.84 38.27
CA ASP A 596 -12.35 -18.06 38.12
C ASP A 596 -11.61 -17.88 39.46
N GLU A 597 -10.49 -18.58 39.60
CA GLU A 597 -9.72 -18.65 40.86
C GLU A 597 -9.16 -17.28 41.28
N TYR A 598 -8.75 -16.49 40.30
CA TYR A 598 -8.10 -15.20 40.56
C TYR A 598 -9.09 -14.16 41.04
N THR A 599 -10.11 -13.84 40.25
CA THR A 599 -11.08 -12.77 40.54
C THR A 599 -12.17 -13.19 41.52
N GLY A 600 -12.44 -14.50 41.64
CA GLY A 600 -13.56 -15.01 42.41
C GLY A 600 -14.92 -14.66 41.81
N MET A 601 -14.95 -14.20 40.55
CA MET A 601 -16.15 -13.90 39.77
C MET A 601 -16.18 -14.77 38.52
N THR A 602 -17.37 -14.95 37.94
CA THR A 602 -17.48 -15.48 36.58
C THR A 602 -17.01 -14.44 35.57
N GLY A 603 -16.55 -14.88 34.42
CA GLY A 603 -16.18 -13.98 33.32
C GLY A 603 -17.33 -13.05 32.91
N MET A 604 -18.58 -13.54 32.92
CA MET A 604 -19.76 -12.71 32.65
C MET A 604 -19.93 -11.59 33.69
N GLU A 605 -19.88 -11.92 34.98
CA GLU A 605 -19.98 -10.92 36.06
C GLU A 605 -18.90 -9.85 35.92
N ARG A 606 -17.66 -10.27 35.66
CA ARG A 606 -16.54 -9.37 35.50
C ARG A 606 -16.66 -8.50 34.23
N ALA A 607 -17.13 -9.06 33.12
CA ALA A 607 -17.39 -8.31 31.89
C ALA A 607 -18.46 -7.23 32.09
N PHE A 608 -19.58 -7.55 32.74
CA PHE A 608 -20.62 -6.57 33.06
C PHE A 608 -20.13 -5.51 34.04
N GLN A 609 -19.32 -5.88 35.03
CA GLN A 609 -18.70 -4.93 35.94
C GLN A 609 -17.81 -3.93 35.19
N LEU A 610 -17.02 -4.39 34.21
CA LEU A 610 -16.14 -3.56 33.40
C LEU A 610 -16.94 -2.63 32.47
N LEU A 611 -17.94 -3.15 31.75
CA LEU A 611 -18.78 -2.36 30.82
C LEU A 611 -19.58 -1.25 31.53
N LYS A 612 -19.91 -1.44 32.82
CA LYS A 612 -20.55 -0.43 33.67
C LYS A 612 -19.56 0.57 34.27
N SER A 613 -18.28 0.25 34.28
CA SER A 613 -17.25 1.11 34.87
C SER A 613 -16.93 2.28 33.96
N ALA A 614 -16.50 3.39 34.55
CA ALA A 614 -16.07 4.57 33.79
C ALA A 614 -14.92 4.27 32.80
N GLY A 615 -14.15 3.18 33.00
CA GLY A 615 -13.06 2.81 32.09
C GLY A 615 -13.52 2.40 30.68
N CYS A 616 -14.73 1.87 30.53
CA CYS A 616 -15.30 1.55 29.21
C CYS A 616 -16.06 2.73 28.56
N TRP A 617 -16.20 3.84 29.27
CA TRP A 617 -16.88 5.03 28.78
C TRP A 617 -15.82 6.00 28.24
N SER A 618 -16.13 6.67 27.13
CA SER A 618 -15.23 7.63 26.51
C SER A 618 -15.81 9.04 26.62
N ASP A 619 -14.90 10.01 26.78
CA ASP A 619 -15.14 11.44 26.66
C ASP A 619 -15.05 11.94 25.20
N GLN A 620 -14.77 11.03 24.24
CA GLN A 620 -14.68 11.30 22.81
C GLN A 620 -15.48 10.24 22.00
N PRO A 621 -15.73 10.49 20.70
CA PRO A 621 -16.22 9.45 19.80
C PRO A 621 -15.29 8.23 19.79
N PHE A 622 -15.87 7.03 19.85
CA PHE A 622 -15.12 5.77 19.75
C PHE A 622 -14.45 5.64 18.38
N ASP A 623 -13.21 5.13 18.38
CA ASP A 623 -12.49 4.76 17.18
C ASP A 623 -13.03 3.45 16.56
N ALA A 624 -12.70 3.20 15.29
CA ALA A 624 -13.04 1.96 14.59
C ALA A 624 -12.74 0.69 15.41
N HIS A 625 -11.64 0.67 16.18
CA HIS A 625 -11.27 -0.48 17.00
C HIS A 625 -12.23 -0.69 18.17
N SER A 626 -12.57 0.35 18.93
CA SER A 626 -13.57 0.27 20.00
C SER A 626 -14.93 -0.14 19.47
N LEU A 627 -15.36 0.43 18.34
CA LEU A 627 -16.62 0.06 17.68
C LEU A 627 -16.62 -1.41 17.26
N ASN A 628 -15.50 -1.93 16.73
CA ASN A 628 -15.36 -3.34 16.40
C ASN A 628 -15.47 -4.25 17.63
N ILE A 629 -14.78 -3.90 18.74
CA ILE A 629 -14.85 -4.65 20.00
C ILE A 629 -16.28 -4.64 20.55
N LEU A 630 -16.96 -3.49 20.57
CA LEU A 630 -18.35 -3.37 21.00
C LEU A 630 -19.29 -4.20 20.12
N GLY A 631 -19.03 -4.25 18.82
CA GLY A 631 -19.75 -5.14 17.89
C GLY A 631 -19.54 -6.62 18.21
N GLN A 632 -18.31 -7.03 18.56
CA GLN A 632 -18.02 -8.41 18.99
C GLN A 632 -18.74 -8.75 20.31
N ILE A 633 -18.72 -7.84 21.30
CA ILE A 633 -19.45 -8.03 22.57
C ILE A 633 -20.96 -8.13 22.31
N ALA A 634 -21.53 -7.27 21.46
CA ALA A 634 -22.95 -7.30 21.11
C ALA A 634 -23.37 -8.64 20.47
N ALA A 635 -22.51 -9.21 19.63
CA ALA A 635 -22.73 -10.49 18.96
C ALA A 635 -22.74 -11.70 19.91
N ILE A 636 -22.34 -11.54 21.17
CA ILE A 636 -22.49 -12.59 22.21
C ILE A 636 -23.97 -12.77 22.57
N SER A 637 -24.80 -11.73 22.45
CA SER A 637 -26.24 -11.88 22.64
C SER A 637 -26.84 -12.74 21.50
N PRO A 638 -27.74 -13.68 21.82
CA PRO A 638 -28.35 -14.55 20.82
C PRO A 638 -29.24 -13.73 19.90
N LYS A 639 -29.35 -14.14 18.63
CA LYS A 639 -30.24 -13.51 17.66
C LYS A 639 -31.68 -13.92 17.97
N VAL A 640 -32.60 -12.97 17.93
CA VAL A 640 -34.00 -13.20 18.27
C VAL A 640 -34.91 -12.58 17.21
N ASP A 641 -35.90 -13.35 16.77
CA ASP A 641 -36.91 -12.93 15.80
C ASP A 641 -38.23 -13.68 16.05
N TYR A 642 -39.30 -13.30 15.34
CA TYR A 642 -40.55 -14.04 15.36
C TYR A 642 -40.66 -15.02 14.19
N TYR A 643 -41.31 -16.17 14.44
CA TYR A 643 -41.64 -17.16 13.42
C TYR A 643 -43.15 -17.31 13.24
N PRO A 644 -43.65 -17.32 11.97
CA PRO A 644 -42.97 -16.85 10.77
C PRO A 644 -42.77 -15.32 10.81
N LYS A 645 -41.76 -14.78 10.12
CA LYS A 645 -41.31 -13.36 10.21
C LYS A 645 -42.39 -12.27 10.10
N HIS A 646 -43.53 -12.58 9.48
CA HIS A 646 -44.64 -11.65 9.27
C HIS A 646 -45.68 -11.67 10.41
N LEU A 647 -45.50 -12.52 11.42
CA LEU A 647 -46.39 -12.67 12.58
C LEU A 647 -45.58 -12.58 13.88
N THR A 648 -46.22 -12.15 14.97
CA THR A 648 -45.65 -12.15 16.33
C THR A 648 -46.10 -13.37 17.15
N SER A 649 -46.41 -14.48 16.49
CA SER A 649 -47.06 -15.65 17.08
C SER A 649 -46.13 -16.58 17.87
N MET A 650 -44.85 -16.67 17.49
CA MET A 650 -43.86 -17.53 18.14
C MET A 650 -42.51 -16.84 18.22
N GLU A 651 -41.88 -16.86 19.40
CA GLU A 651 -40.53 -16.33 19.61
C GLU A 651 -39.50 -17.38 19.17
N GLN A 652 -38.55 -17.00 18.32
CA GLN A 652 -37.44 -17.85 17.89
C GLN A 652 -36.13 -17.25 18.40
N ILE A 653 -35.35 -18.07 19.11
CA ILE A 653 -34.03 -17.70 19.63
C ILE A 653 -32.98 -18.52 18.87
N ASP A 654 -32.19 -17.83 18.05
CA ASP A 654 -31.06 -18.38 17.34
C ASP A 654 -29.80 -18.14 18.18
N TRP A 655 -29.51 -19.10 19.05
CA TRP A 655 -28.28 -19.12 19.83
C TRP A 655 -27.06 -19.26 18.92
N ASN A 656 -25.99 -18.56 19.27
CA ASN A 656 -24.70 -18.71 18.61
C ASN A 656 -24.13 -20.10 18.92
N THR A 657 -24.25 -21.02 17.97
CA THR A 657 -23.75 -22.40 18.10
C THR A 657 -22.25 -22.51 17.80
N SER A 658 -21.62 -21.45 17.31
CA SER A 658 -20.18 -21.41 17.04
C SER A 658 -19.39 -21.11 18.32
N GLY A 659 -19.28 -22.12 19.18
CA GLY A 659 -18.26 -22.20 20.23
C GLY A 659 -18.52 -21.48 21.55
N THR A 660 -19.53 -20.60 21.65
CA THR A 660 -19.91 -19.96 22.92
C THR A 660 -21.02 -20.73 23.63
N PRO A 661 -20.81 -21.24 24.85
CA PRO A 661 -21.85 -21.92 25.63
C PRO A 661 -23.12 -21.08 25.83
N TYR A 662 -24.28 -21.74 25.81
CA TYR A 662 -25.60 -21.08 25.95
C TYR A 662 -25.72 -20.21 27.21
N SER A 663 -25.15 -20.68 28.32
CA SER A 663 -25.18 -19.96 29.60
C SER A 663 -24.42 -18.62 29.59
N MET A 664 -23.62 -18.35 28.55
CA MET A 664 -22.79 -17.16 28.42
C MET A 664 -23.40 -16.11 27.47
N GLN A 665 -24.40 -16.52 26.68
CA GLN A 665 -25.07 -15.67 25.70
C GLN A 665 -26.15 -14.82 26.38
N HIS A 666 -25.71 -13.87 27.20
CA HIS A 666 -26.59 -12.98 27.97
C HIS A 666 -27.35 -12.01 27.05
N PHE A 667 -28.68 -11.89 27.23
CA PHE A 667 -29.53 -11.00 26.39
C PHE A 667 -29.18 -9.51 26.51
N GLY A 668 -28.51 -9.11 27.59
CA GLY A 668 -28.12 -7.73 27.86
C GLY A 668 -26.88 -7.22 27.14
N TYR A 669 -25.99 -8.06 26.58
CA TYR A 669 -24.75 -7.58 25.95
C TYR A 669 -25.02 -6.60 24.80
N TYR A 670 -25.99 -6.89 23.92
CA TYR A 670 -26.41 -5.98 22.85
C TYR A 670 -26.89 -4.62 23.39
N SER A 671 -27.67 -4.62 24.47
CA SER A 671 -28.28 -3.39 25.00
C SER A 671 -27.25 -2.48 25.65
N ILE A 672 -26.30 -3.03 26.41
CA ILE A 672 -25.26 -2.23 27.07
C ILE A 672 -24.25 -1.66 26.06
N THR A 673 -23.87 -2.43 25.03
CA THR A 673 -22.96 -1.95 23.98
C THR A 673 -23.61 -0.88 23.12
N LYS A 674 -24.89 -1.06 22.74
CA LYS A 674 -25.67 -0.03 22.03
C LYS A 674 -25.70 1.28 22.82
N ARG A 675 -25.93 1.21 24.14
CA ARG A 675 -25.92 2.40 25.01
C ARG A 675 -24.57 3.12 25.04
N LEU A 676 -23.47 2.37 25.10
CA LEU A 676 -22.11 2.94 25.06
C LEU A 676 -21.86 3.66 23.73
N ILE A 677 -22.24 3.05 22.60
CA ILE A 677 -22.13 3.64 21.26
C ILE A 677 -22.98 4.91 21.16
N GLU A 678 -24.25 4.86 21.58
CA GLU A 678 -25.14 6.04 21.60
C GLU A 678 -24.59 7.17 22.45
N ALA A 679 -24.07 6.87 23.65
CA ALA A 679 -23.45 7.87 24.52
C ALA A 679 -22.23 8.53 23.84
N SER A 680 -21.41 7.74 23.16
CA SER A 680 -20.25 8.24 22.42
C SER A 680 -20.65 9.08 21.20
N HIS A 681 -21.68 8.67 20.44
CA HIS A 681 -22.18 9.47 19.32
C HIS A 681 -22.78 10.82 19.75
N GLN A 682 -23.36 10.91 20.94
CA GLN A 682 -23.83 12.19 21.48
C GLN A 682 -22.70 13.21 21.66
N LEU A 683 -21.44 12.77 21.74
CA LEU A 683 -20.27 13.64 21.85
C LEU A 683 -19.73 14.10 20.48
N SER A 684 -20.18 13.50 19.37
CA SER A 684 -19.65 13.77 18.01
C SER A 684 -19.69 15.24 17.60
N PHE A 685 -20.68 16.01 18.05
CA PHE A 685 -20.77 17.44 17.74
C PHE A 685 -19.60 18.27 18.27
N MET A 686 -18.89 17.79 19.31
CA MET A 686 -17.71 18.45 19.88
C MET A 686 -16.42 18.09 19.16
N TYR A 687 -16.42 17.10 18.27
CA TYR A 687 -15.23 16.57 17.57
C TYR A 687 -15.43 16.55 16.04
N PRO A 688 -15.52 17.71 15.36
CA PRO A 688 -15.82 17.77 13.93
C PRO A 688 -14.72 17.19 13.02
N SER A 689 -13.49 17.09 13.54
CA SER A 689 -12.33 16.53 12.83
C SER A 689 -12.23 15.01 12.90
N PHE A 690 -13.01 14.36 13.78
CA PHE A 690 -13.12 12.91 13.79
C PHE A 690 -14.06 12.50 12.67
N GLN A 691 -13.56 11.76 11.67
CA GLN A 691 -14.44 11.06 10.76
C GLN A 691 -15.25 10.07 11.61
N VAL A 692 -16.57 10.25 11.65
CA VAL A 692 -17.44 9.31 12.36
C VAL A 692 -17.38 8.00 11.58
N ASP A 693 -16.58 7.05 12.07
CA ASP A 693 -16.57 5.70 11.54
C ASP A 693 -17.99 5.12 11.58
N GLU A 694 -18.36 4.36 10.55
CA GLU A 694 -19.70 3.79 10.46
C GLU A 694 -20.03 2.95 11.69
N ILE A 695 -21.20 3.21 12.29
CA ILE A 695 -21.77 2.38 13.36
C ILE A 695 -21.65 0.90 12.94
N PRO A 696 -21.18 -0.02 13.80
CA PRO A 696 -21.03 -1.42 13.42
C PRO A 696 -22.31 -1.97 12.77
N LYS A 697 -22.18 -2.71 11.66
CA LYS A 697 -23.31 -3.23 10.85
C LYS A 697 -24.39 -3.93 11.68
N ILE A 698 -24.01 -4.58 12.78
CA ILE A 698 -24.92 -5.25 13.72
C ILE A 698 -26.00 -4.33 14.32
N PHE A 699 -25.74 -3.02 14.41
CA PHE A 699 -26.69 -2.01 14.90
C PHE A 699 -27.39 -1.23 13.78
N GLN A 700 -26.92 -1.36 12.53
CA GLN A 700 -27.53 -0.69 11.37
C GLN A 700 -28.55 -1.59 10.67
N GLU A 701 -28.28 -2.89 10.60
CA GLU A 701 -29.17 -3.88 10.00
C GLU A 701 -30.28 -4.26 11.00
N LYS A 702 -31.51 -4.55 10.53
CA LYS A 702 -32.60 -5.15 11.36
C LYS A 702 -32.29 -6.61 11.76
N THR A 703 -31.03 -6.92 12.00
CA THR A 703 -30.50 -8.26 12.28
C THR A 703 -30.94 -8.76 13.66
N TYR A 704 -31.21 -7.84 14.59
CA TYR A 704 -31.79 -8.14 15.90
C TYR A 704 -33.17 -7.51 16.05
N ASN A 705 -34.16 -8.29 16.48
CA ASN A 705 -35.43 -7.72 16.94
C ASN A 705 -35.24 -7.15 18.35
N GLU A 706 -34.86 -5.87 18.44
CA GLU A 706 -34.53 -5.22 19.72
C GLU A 706 -35.68 -5.27 20.73
N SER A 707 -36.92 -5.14 20.27
CA SER A 707 -38.09 -5.18 21.14
C SER A 707 -38.25 -6.54 21.81
N LEU A 708 -38.01 -7.61 21.05
CA LEU A 708 -38.07 -8.98 21.54
C LEU A 708 -36.87 -9.30 22.44
N LEU A 709 -35.67 -8.82 22.10
CA LEU A 709 -34.49 -9.02 22.94
C LEU A 709 -34.63 -8.34 24.31
N LYS A 710 -35.16 -7.11 24.32
CA LYS A 710 -35.49 -6.37 25.55
C LYS A 710 -36.54 -7.10 26.38
N LYS A 711 -37.59 -7.64 25.74
CA LYS A 711 -38.62 -8.47 26.40
C LYS A 711 -38.01 -9.72 27.03
N LEU A 712 -37.16 -10.45 26.31
CA LEU A 712 -36.48 -11.65 26.81
C LEU A 712 -35.54 -11.31 27.97
N TYR A 713 -34.74 -10.25 27.85
CA TYR A 713 -33.94 -9.76 28.97
C TYR A 713 -34.81 -9.48 30.20
N TRP A 714 -35.92 -8.74 30.04
CA TRP A 714 -36.82 -8.41 31.15
C TRP A 714 -37.40 -9.66 31.80
N ASN A 715 -37.84 -10.63 31.00
CA ASN A 715 -38.37 -11.89 31.49
C ASN A 715 -37.31 -12.64 32.33
N TYR A 716 -36.07 -12.75 31.85
CA TYR A 716 -35.01 -13.51 32.54
C TYR A 716 -34.21 -12.70 33.58
N ARG A 717 -34.49 -11.41 33.76
CA ARG A 717 -33.73 -10.48 34.63
C ARG A 717 -33.47 -11.01 36.04
N HIS A 718 -34.45 -11.66 36.66
CA HIS A 718 -34.31 -12.20 38.01
C HIS A 718 -33.51 -13.51 38.09
N SER A 719 -33.30 -14.18 36.96
CA SER A 719 -32.45 -15.37 36.86
C SER A 719 -30.95 -15.00 36.80
N TYR A 720 -30.62 -13.76 36.46
CA TYR A 720 -29.25 -13.26 36.42
C TYR A 720 -28.77 -12.77 37.79
N ASN A 721 -27.47 -12.93 38.04
CA ASN A 721 -26.81 -12.30 39.18
C ASN A 721 -27.05 -10.77 39.12
N PRO A 722 -27.37 -10.09 40.24
CA PRO A 722 -27.47 -8.63 40.27
C PRO A 722 -26.31 -7.88 39.62
N LEU A 723 -25.08 -8.41 39.69
CA LEU A 723 -23.89 -7.83 39.05
C LEU A 723 -23.96 -7.86 37.52
N THR A 724 -24.67 -8.83 36.92
CA THR A 724 -24.85 -9.01 35.47
C THR A 724 -26.08 -8.33 34.91
N ARG A 725 -26.93 -7.71 35.74
CA ARG A 725 -28.09 -6.93 35.27
C ARG A 725 -27.66 -5.67 34.53
N LEU A 726 -28.48 -5.16 33.62
CA LEU A 726 -28.25 -3.87 32.97
C LEU A 726 -28.27 -2.71 33.99
N PRO A 727 -27.59 -1.59 33.71
CA PRO A 727 -27.74 -0.34 34.47
C PRO A 727 -29.21 0.04 34.63
N VAL A 728 -29.55 0.64 35.77
CA VAL A 728 -30.94 0.99 36.12
C VAL A 728 -31.58 1.88 35.06
N GLU A 729 -30.81 2.82 34.49
CA GLU A 729 -31.28 3.73 33.44
C GLU A 729 -31.69 2.96 32.16
N ILE A 730 -30.98 1.87 31.84
CA ILE A 730 -31.33 1.01 30.71
C ILE A 730 -32.54 0.15 31.07
N GLU A 731 -32.61 -0.40 32.28
CA GLU A 731 -33.74 -1.23 32.71
C GLU A 731 -35.06 -0.44 32.77
N GLU A 732 -35.03 0.81 33.21
CA GLU A 732 -36.18 1.73 33.21
C GLU A 732 -36.72 1.96 31.78
N SER A 733 -35.84 1.98 30.78
CA SER A 733 -36.24 2.10 29.37
C SER A 733 -36.82 0.81 28.77
N ILE A 734 -36.64 -0.33 29.44
CA ILE A 734 -37.04 -1.67 28.97
C ILE A 734 -38.36 -2.14 29.61
N VAL A 735 -38.84 -1.46 30.67
CA VAL A 735 -39.99 -1.90 31.48
C VAL A 735 -41.16 -2.36 30.61
N CYS A 736 -41.39 -3.68 30.64
CA CYS A 736 -42.49 -4.31 29.95
C CYS A 736 -43.66 -4.47 30.92
N LYS A 737 -44.91 -4.38 30.43
CA LYS A 737 -46.12 -4.58 31.25
C LYS A 737 -46.25 -6.00 31.82
N SER A 738 -45.45 -6.95 31.34
CA SER A 738 -45.40 -8.32 31.85
C SER A 738 -44.55 -8.42 33.13
N GLN A 739 -45.04 -9.20 34.11
CA GLN A 739 -44.22 -9.56 35.26
C GLN A 739 -43.01 -10.38 34.78
N PRO A 740 -41.79 -10.04 35.23
CA PRO A 740 -40.61 -10.83 34.90
C PRO A 740 -40.72 -12.23 35.49
N TYR A 741 -40.07 -13.21 34.86
CA TYR A 741 -40.07 -14.58 35.35
C TYR A 741 -39.40 -14.61 36.73
N GLN A 742 -40.17 -15.04 37.73
CA GLN A 742 -39.66 -15.36 39.06
C GLN A 742 -39.36 -16.85 39.08
N SER A 743 -38.10 -17.21 39.35
CA SER A 743 -37.79 -18.61 39.64
C SER A 743 -38.55 -19.02 40.90
N SER A 744 -39.18 -20.19 40.89
CA SER A 744 -39.92 -20.75 42.02
C SER A 744 -38.99 -21.25 43.13
N SER A 745 -37.96 -20.48 43.52
CA SER A 745 -37.03 -20.85 44.58
C SER A 745 -37.49 -20.41 45.97
N GLU A 746 -38.60 -19.65 46.07
CA GLU A 746 -39.13 -19.17 47.36
C GLU A 746 -39.63 -20.29 48.29
N TYR A 747 -39.72 -21.54 47.83
CA TYR A 747 -40.10 -22.68 48.67
C TYR A 747 -38.92 -23.43 49.34
N TYR A 748 -37.66 -23.12 49.01
CA TYR A 748 -36.50 -23.88 49.53
C TYR A 748 -35.49 -23.05 50.35
N SER A 749 -35.78 -21.78 50.65
CA SER A 749 -34.84 -20.90 51.38
C SER A 749 -34.84 -21.09 52.91
N HIS A 750 -35.71 -21.93 53.48
CA HIS A 750 -35.81 -22.07 54.93
C HIS A 750 -34.95 -23.18 55.57
N ILE A 751 -34.23 -24.00 54.81
CA ILE A 751 -33.35 -25.03 55.39
C ILE A 751 -32.10 -25.25 54.52
N THR A 752 -31.14 -24.32 54.49
CA THR A 752 -29.77 -24.66 54.07
C THR A 752 -28.75 -23.79 54.81
N ASN A 753 -28.15 -24.34 55.87
CA ASN A 753 -26.89 -23.85 56.42
C ASN A 753 -25.76 -24.31 55.47
N TYR A 754 -25.31 -23.42 54.56
CA TYR A 754 -24.10 -23.69 53.80
C TYR A 754 -22.87 -23.44 54.70
N ASN A 755 -22.02 -24.46 54.84
CA ASN A 755 -20.67 -24.27 55.36
C ASN A 755 -19.86 -23.45 54.36
N ALA A 756 -18.97 -22.58 54.85
CA ALA A 756 -18.05 -21.82 54.01
C ALA A 756 -17.29 -22.76 53.05
N VAL A 757 -17.42 -22.48 51.75
CA VAL A 757 -16.80 -23.26 50.67
C VAL A 757 -15.28 -23.13 50.81
N ARG A 758 -14.59 -24.25 51.06
CA ARG A 758 -13.15 -24.33 50.82
C ARG A 758 -12.95 -24.44 49.31
N LEU A 759 -12.21 -23.50 48.74
CA LEU A 759 -11.66 -23.63 47.39
C LEU A 759 -10.84 -24.93 47.35
N VAL A 760 -11.13 -25.81 46.39
CA VAL A 760 -10.35 -27.02 46.17
C VAL A 760 -9.18 -26.62 45.28
N ASP A 761 -7.97 -26.59 45.86
CA ASP A 761 -6.73 -26.14 45.21
C ASP A 761 -6.36 -26.97 43.95
N ASP A 762 -7.04 -28.08 43.68
CA ASP A 762 -6.71 -29.02 42.59
C ASP A 762 -7.46 -28.74 41.26
N LEU A 763 -8.56 -27.99 41.27
CA LEU A 763 -9.45 -27.82 40.09
C LEU A 763 -8.84 -27.00 38.93
N TYR A 764 -7.87 -26.14 39.22
CA TYR A 764 -7.33 -25.15 38.27
C TYR A 764 -5.85 -25.38 37.93
N LYS A 765 -5.23 -26.46 38.41
CA LYS A 765 -3.77 -26.71 38.34
C LYS A 765 -3.15 -26.62 36.94
N THR A 766 -3.93 -26.83 35.87
CA THR A 766 -3.44 -26.80 34.49
C THR A 766 -4.12 -25.75 33.60
N GLY A 767 -5.01 -24.91 34.15
CA GLY A 767 -5.85 -24.00 33.35
C GLY A 767 -6.91 -24.69 32.48
N GLU A 768 -7.02 -26.03 32.56
CA GLU A 768 -8.06 -26.84 31.94
C GLU A 768 -8.98 -27.40 33.03
N MET A 769 -10.25 -27.00 33.01
CA MET A 769 -11.21 -27.44 34.04
C MET A 769 -11.66 -28.88 33.76
N ASN A 770 -11.25 -29.84 34.59
CA ASN A 770 -11.71 -31.23 34.53
C ASN A 770 -12.82 -31.49 35.56
N LEU A 771 -14.09 -31.27 35.19
CA LEU A 771 -15.29 -31.50 36.04
C LEU A 771 -15.48 -32.95 36.56
N ILE A 772 -14.55 -33.90 36.33
CA ILE A 772 -14.69 -35.26 36.88
C ILE A 772 -14.59 -35.19 38.42
N ASP A 773 -13.77 -34.28 38.96
CA ASP A 773 -13.57 -34.13 40.40
C ASP A 773 -14.75 -33.46 41.12
N CYS A 774 -15.58 -32.67 40.43
CA CYS A 774 -16.79 -32.08 41.03
C CYS A 774 -17.92 -33.08 41.25
N SER A 775 -17.91 -34.24 40.56
CA SER A 775 -18.97 -35.25 40.70
C SER A 775 -18.93 -36.01 42.03
N THR A 776 -17.76 -36.05 42.69
CA THR A 776 -17.57 -36.68 43.99
C THR A 776 -17.87 -35.74 45.16
N GLN A 777 -18.19 -34.47 44.85
CA GLN A 777 -18.25 -33.40 45.82
C GLN A 777 -19.64 -32.76 45.78
N HIS A 778 -20.51 -33.22 46.70
CA HIS A 778 -21.93 -32.87 46.82
C HIS A 778 -22.17 -31.41 47.24
N TRP A 779 -21.79 -30.43 46.43
CA TRP A 779 -21.81 -29.01 46.82
C TRP A 779 -22.78 -28.12 46.06
N LEU A 780 -23.58 -28.67 45.13
CA LEU A 780 -24.56 -27.91 44.36
C LEU A 780 -25.93 -28.63 44.31
N PRO A 781 -27.05 -27.90 44.50
CA PRO A 781 -28.41 -28.44 44.33
C PRO A 781 -28.68 -29.02 42.93
N LEU A 782 -27.93 -28.57 41.91
CA LEU A 782 -28.01 -29.06 40.53
C LEU A 782 -27.69 -30.56 40.38
N SER A 783 -26.90 -31.14 41.29
CA SER A 783 -26.61 -32.58 41.30
C SER A 783 -27.85 -33.46 41.59
N GLN A 784 -28.91 -32.88 42.16
CA GLN A 784 -30.17 -33.58 42.42
C GLN A 784 -31.13 -33.55 41.21
N TRP A 785 -30.97 -32.59 40.30
CA TRP A 785 -31.84 -32.46 39.11
C TRP A 785 -31.49 -33.46 38.00
N LEU A 786 -30.22 -33.84 37.87
CA LEU A 786 -29.74 -34.75 36.83
C LEU A 786 -30.08 -36.24 37.07
N ASN A 787 -30.58 -36.61 38.26
CA ASN A 787 -30.87 -38.01 38.59
C ASN A 787 -32.31 -38.46 38.25
N ASN A 788 -33.15 -37.58 37.70
CA ASN A 788 -34.56 -37.90 37.42
C ASN A 788 -34.92 -38.10 35.95
N GLU A 789 -33.95 -38.10 35.04
CA GLU A 789 -34.17 -38.55 33.66
C GLU A 789 -33.14 -39.60 33.31
N LEU A 790 -33.47 -40.86 33.63
CA LEU A 790 -33.10 -42.10 32.94
C LEU A 790 -33.60 -43.29 33.79
N ASN A 791 -34.76 -43.82 33.42
CA ASN A 791 -35.07 -45.24 33.59
C ASN A 791 -34.72 -45.94 32.28
#